data_AF-A0A1U8AWR7-F1
#
_entry.id   AF-A0A1U8AWR7-F1
#
_cell.length_a   1.000
_cell.length_b   1.000
_cell.length_c   1.000
_cell.angle_alpha   90.00
_cell.angle_beta   90.00
_cell.angle_gamma   90.00
#
_symmetry.space_group_name_H-M   'P 1'
#
loop_
_entity.id
_entity.type
_entity.pdbx_description
1 polymer ?
#
loop_
_entity_poly.entity_id
_entity_poly.type
_entity_poly.pdbx_seq_one_letter_code
_entity_poly.pdbx_strand_id
1 'polypeptide(L)'
;MACFGSKALQSRRPKTHNLVYSSDTAGEDHLSKQGRKKKSKNRRLGKRRCAFSEDQPAENPPGKLPDKIVKAQTSLKHQSASMAQKMILRKQVDPETAKYFSEIANLFEGTGVDLEERSVICCNALEETRGKELEIATDYIISHTLQTLLEGCELYQLCGFLESCANEFPFIAMDKSGSHVAETALRSLGVRLQDREAYSIIQSTLTKICQVVVLNPVKIMCSPYGSHVLRSLLCLCKGVPLDSSREFHVRKSSNILAERLNLRATCLVGDKPPDLQKGFPDLLKYLVSEMLKCAREDIRILQVDQYSSFVLQTALKLLTGEDQELMHVIPVLLGCPEKTFMEGDTIESTVVKDILALLKDTAYSHLMEVILEVAPNTLFNEILTKIFKNSLYEVSCHHCGSFVVQALISSTRCRGQMELIWDEIGPKFKELLEMGRSGVIASLLAASQRLHTFEDQCCEALAAAVCSENESSRCIVPRILFLDGYFSCEDKSNWSWPKADKMHVLGCLILQTVFRYPSELIQPYVISIISMEADHVLEVAKDAGGGRVLESFLGSDASAKHKRKLLVKLKGQFRELSMHPSGSFIVEKCFTTSNVSLKETIASELLAVRVQLSKTKQGPHLLRKLDIDGFATRPDQWRLRQASKQTAYKEFYAEFGSDKTGSPVNSSFLAQSILHPVQPKGLKKMRKEIDQSLVSVSTSSLGFSAVKQHEQKAKQGNKKISQHDLVDALRDGNKYKTKKRKSVEAENAVHSCNSTANVGDVQRLPQSLNRKDNKRHQQDSQSKISVKKSKR
;
A
#
# COMPACT_ATOMS: atom_id res chain seq x y z
N MET A 1 25.84 -0.44 -17.09
CA MET A 1 26.52 0.53 -16.20
C MET A 1 25.80 0.56 -14.86
N ALA A 2 26.49 0.77 -13.74
CA ALA A 2 25.93 0.59 -12.40
C ALA A 2 25.78 1.91 -11.63
N CYS A 3 24.79 1.99 -10.74
CA CYS A 3 24.75 2.99 -9.68
C CYS A 3 24.21 2.39 -8.37
N PHE A 4 24.98 2.61 -7.31
CA PHE A 4 24.96 2.01 -5.98
C PHE A 4 23.61 1.97 -5.24
N GLY A 5 23.37 0.87 -4.51
CA GLY A 5 22.27 0.73 -3.56
C GLY A 5 22.58 1.23 -2.15
N SER A 6 21.55 1.64 -1.42
CA SER A 6 21.63 2.16 -0.05
C SER A 6 21.99 1.07 0.97
N LYS A 7 22.99 1.31 1.83
CA LYS A 7 23.32 0.43 2.95
C LYS A 7 22.39 0.69 4.15
N ALA A 8 22.12 -0.37 4.92
CA ALA A 8 21.35 -0.28 6.16
C ALA A 8 22.08 0.54 7.25
N LEU A 9 21.30 1.27 8.05
CA LEU A 9 21.79 1.94 9.26
C LEU A 9 22.05 0.91 10.36
N GLN A 10 23.24 0.97 10.97
CA GLN A 10 23.56 0.14 12.13
C GLN A 10 23.00 0.77 13.41
N SER A 11 22.36 -0.05 14.24
CA SER A 11 21.89 0.36 15.58
C SER A 11 23.07 0.79 16.47
N ARG A 12 23.08 2.07 16.86
CA ARG A 12 23.96 2.57 17.92
C ARG A 12 23.31 2.27 19.27
N ARG A 13 23.88 1.35 20.04
CA ARG A 13 23.59 1.22 21.48
C ARG A 13 24.22 2.41 22.23
N PRO A 14 23.53 3.05 23.19
CA PRO A 14 24.17 4.00 24.09
C PRO A 14 25.18 3.28 24.99
N LYS A 15 26.29 3.95 25.31
CA LYS A 15 27.23 3.51 26.35
C LYS A 15 26.93 4.26 27.64
N THR A 16 26.52 3.54 28.67
CA THR A 16 26.44 4.09 30.04
C THR A 16 27.85 4.22 30.62
N HIS A 17 28.33 5.45 30.81
CA HIS A 17 29.52 5.73 31.61
C HIS A 17 29.10 6.03 33.05
N ASN A 18 29.46 5.14 33.97
CA ASN A 18 29.49 5.48 35.40
C ASN A 18 30.90 5.92 35.76
N LEU A 19 31.03 7.09 36.40
CA LEU A 19 32.26 7.58 37.02
C LEU A 19 32.07 7.60 38.53
N VAL A 20 33.07 7.11 39.26
CA VAL A 20 33.19 7.27 40.72
C VAL A 20 34.60 7.80 40.99
N TYR A 21 34.71 8.70 41.96
CA TYR A 21 35.92 9.47 42.26
C TYR A 21 37.04 8.62 42.87
N SER A 22 38.27 8.86 42.42
CA SER A 22 39.41 9.12 43.32
C SER A 22 40.54 9.87 42.60
N SER A 23 41.04 10.88 43.31
CA SER A 23 42.30 11.62 43.13
C SER A 23 43.51 10.73 42.79
N ASP A 24 44.60 11.19 42.16
CA ASP A 24 45.43 12.35 42.55
C ASP A 24 46.26 12.97 41.40
N THR A 25 47.36 13.67 41.70
CA THR A 25 47.96 14.75 40.89
C THR A 25 49.35 14.48 40.29
N ALA A 26 49.70 15.30 39.28
CA ALA A 26 51.04 15.57 38.73
C ALA A 26 51.77 14.44 37.97
N GLY A 27 52.79 14.83 37.18
CA GLY A 27 53.71 13.93 36.46
C GLY A 27 53.87 14.27 34.98
N GLU A 28 54.95 14.96 34.64
CA GLU A 28 55.20 15.49 33.29
C GLU A 28 55.82 14.47 32.30
N ASP A 29 55.45 14.66 31.03
CA ASP A 29 56.32 14.69 29.85
C ASP A 29 56.92 13.46 29.11
N HIS A 30 57.21 13.76 27.83
CA HIS A 30 58.23 13.19 26.93
C HIS A 30 58.05 11.74 26.43
N LEU A 31 57.86 11.52 25.11
CA LEU A 31 58.88 11.44 24.03
C LEU A 31 59.78 10.17 24.13
N SER A 32 60.01 9.37 23.08
CA SER A 32 59.53 9.45 21.68
C SER A 32 59.92 8.23 20.80
N LYS A 33 59.52 8.29 19.52
CA LYS A 33 60.21 7.77 18.31
C LYS A 33 60.27 6.24 18.02
N GLN A 34 59.80 5.94 16.80
CA GLN A 34 60.39 5.03 15.78
C GLN A 34 60.39 3.50 16.06
N GLY A 35 60.13 2.63 15.07
CA GLY A 35 59.69 2.93 13.70
C GLY A 35 59.50 1.72 12.76
N ARG A 36 58.86 1.99 11.61
CA ARG A 36 58.89 1.29 10.30
C ARG A 36 59.98 0.18 10.17
N LYS A 37 59.71 -1.03 9.66
CA LYS A 37 59.01 -1.38 8.38
C LYS A 37 58.74 -2.91 8.24
N LYS A 38 57.73 -3.26 7.42
CA LYS A 38 57.62 -4.33 6.37
C LYS A 38 58.73 -5.42 6.31
N LYS A 39 58.47 -6.71 5.94
CA LYS A 39 57.58 -7.23 4.85
C LYS A 39 57.54 -8.79 4.80
N SER A 40 56.60 -9.36 4.01
CA SER A 40 56.56 -10.75 3.44
C SER A 40 56.28 -11.90 4.44
N LYS A 41 55.34 -12.85 4.27
CA LYS A 41 54.79 -13.67 3.14
C LYS A 41 55.67 -14.87 2.68
N ASN A 42 55.36 -16.07 3.18
CA ASN A 42 54.78 -17.25 2.47
C ASN A 42 54.76 -18.46 3.45
N ARG A 43 53.81 -19.42 3.52
CA ARG A 43 52.76 -20.04 2.67
C ARG A 43 53.17 -21.43 2.15
N ARG A 44 52.30 -22.45 2.35
CA ARG A 44 52.36 -23.90 1.96
C ARG A 44 52.98 -24.85 2.99
N LEU A 45 52.66 -26.16 3.04
CA LEU A 45 51.40 -26.93 2.83
C LEU A 45 51.64 -28.42 3.20
N GLY A 46 50.68 -29.10 3.85
CA GLY A 46 50.61 -30.58 3.94
C GLY A 46 50.66 -31.15 5.36
N LYS A 47 50.23 -32.40 5.68
CA LYS A 47 49.01 -33.21 5.40
C LYS A 47 49.32 -34.71 5.68
N ARG A 48 48.38 -35.44 6.31
CA ARG A 48 48.44 -36.88 6.79
C ARG A 48 49.12 -37.08 8.17
N ARG A 49 48.91 -38.21 8.88
CA ARG A 49 47.68 -38.95 9.32
C ARG A 49 48.09 -40.17 10.18
N CYS A 50 47.18 -40.66 11.04
CA CYS A 50 47.19 -41.97 11.75
C CYS A 50 48.20 -42.17 12.91
N ALA A 51 48.08 -43.16 13.82
CA ALA A 51 46.91 -43.77 14.52
C ALA A 51 47.33 -44.92 15.51
N PHE A 52 46.69 -45.02 16.71
CA PHE A 52 46.66 -46.17 17.67
C PHE A 52 48.01 -46.70 18.24
N SER A 53 48.12 -47.50 19.34
CA SER A 53 47.20 -48.16 20.32
C SER A 53 47.79 -48.00 21.76
N GLU A 54 47.04 -47.91 22.87
CA GLU A 54 46.41 -48.94 23.77
C GLU A 54 47.36 -49.88 24.56
N ASP A 55 47.18 -49.93 25.90
CA ASP A 55 47.18 -51.14 26.75
C ASP A 55 46.70 -50.85 28.22
N GLN A 56 46.40 -51.89 29.03
CA GLN A 56 45.85 -51.87 30.42
C GLN A 56 46.54 -52.97 31.31
N PRO A 57 46.14 -53.33 32.57
CA PRO A 57 45.18 -52.80 33.57
C PRO A 57 45.90 -52.39 34.90
N ALA A 58 45.44 -52.42 36.17
CA ALA A 58 44.20 -52.78 36.94
C ALA A 58 44.19 -51.94 38.28
N GLU A 59 43.45 -52.14 39.40
CA GLU A 59 42.44 -53.10 39.91
C GLU A 59 41.23 -52.35 40.59
N ASN A 60 40.78 -52.74 41.81
CA ASN A 60 39.58 -52.28 42.55
C ASN A 60 39.66 -52.70 44.05
N PRO A 61 38.71 -52.33 44.97
CA PRO A 61 37.89 -51.12 45.21
C PRO A 61 38.11 -50.65 46.70
N PRO A 62 37.16 -50.11 47.51
CA PRO A 62 35.92 -49.32 47.32
C PRO A 62 35.95 -47.93 48.03
N GLY A 63 34.95 -47.04 47.97
CA GLY A 63 33.73 -46.97 47.14
C GLY A 63 32.52 -46.31 47.85
N LYS A 64 32.12 -45.09 47.43
CA LYS A 64 30.73 -44.53 47.54
C LYS A 64 30.55 -43.25 46.70
N LEU A 65 29.33 -43.04 46.20
CA LEU A 65 28.85 -41.96 45.31
C LEU A 65 28.08 -40.86 46.09
N PRO A 66 27.54 -39.76 45.48
CA PRO A 66 27.47 -39.41 44.05
C PRO A 66 27.88 -37.96 43.65
N ASP A 67 28.19 -37.80 42.36
CA ASP A 67 28.23 -36.50 41.66
C ASP A 67 26.84 -36.05 41.17
N LYS A 68 26.63 -34.72 41.01
CA LYS A 68 25.50 -34.15 40.26
C LYS A 68 25.84 -32.82 39.58
N ILE A 69 26.40 -32.88 38.37
CA ILE A 69 26.28 -31.82 37.35
C ILE A 69 25.81 -32.46 36.04
N VAL A 70 24.55 -32.24 35.68
CA VAL A 70 23.95 -32.71 34.42
C VAL A 70 23.66 -31.50 33.54
N LYS A 71 24.27 -31.45 32.35
CA LYS A 71 23.95 -30.47 31.31
C LYS A 71 22.54 -30.74 30.76
N ALA A 72 21.79 -29.69 30.45
CA ALA A 72 20.42 -29.80 29.99
C ALA A 72 20.32 -30.49 28.61
N GLN A 73 19.91 -31.76 28.62
CA GLN A 73 19.20 -32.43 27.52
C GLN A 73 17.80 -32.80 28.02
N THR A 74 16.87 -31.85 28.01
CA THR A 74 15.45 -32.13 28.24
C THR A 74 14.85 -32.69 26.94
N SER A 75 14.47 -33.97 26.99
CA SER A 75 13.99 -34.70 25.81
C SER A 75 12.54 -34.35 25.47
N LEU A 76 12.27 -34.19 24.17
CA LEU A 76 10.89 -34.22 23.66
C LEU A 76 10.36 -35.66 23.78
N LYS A 77 9.53 -35.88 24.81
CA LYS A 77 8.75 -37.11 24.99
C LYS A 77 7.27 -36.78 25.26
N HIS A 78 6.52 -36.55 24.18
CA HIS A 78 5.09 -36.82 24.17
C HIS A 78 4.79 -37.78 23.02
N GLN A 79 4.31 -38.97 23.37
CA GLN A 79 3.80 -39.95 22.42
C GLN A 79 2.29 -39.73 22.27
N SER A 80 1.89 -38.99 21.24
CA SER A 80 0.59 -39.18 20.58
C SER A 80 0.85 -39.88 19.23
N ALA A 81 -0.15 -40.60 18.72
CA ALA A 81 0.02 -41.51 17.58
C ALA A 81 0.11 -40.78 16.22
N SER A 82 1.21 -40.06 16.00
CA SER A 82 1.52 -39.39 14.74
C SER A 82 1.86 -40.42 13.63
N MET A 83 1.27 -40.26 12.44
CA MET A 83 1.66 -41.04 11.26
C MET A 83 3.16 -40.88 11.01
N ALA A 84 3.86 -42.00 10.88
CA ALA A 84 5.31 -42.01 10.69
C ALA A 84 5.72 -41.15 9.47
N GLN A 85 6.30 -39.98 9.75
CA GLN A 85 6.72 -39.04 8.71
C GLN A 85 7.88 -39.66 7.93
N LYS A 86 7.53 -40.23 6.77
CA LYS A 86 8.44 -40.76 5.76
C LYS A 86 9.52 -39.71 5.51
N MET A 87 10.77 -39.99 5.88
CA MET A 87 11.88 -39.12 5.47
C MET A 87 12.00 -39.24 3.95
N ILE A 88 11.49 -38.24 3.23
CA ILE A 88 11.58 -38.20 1.77
C ILE A 88 13.04 -37.89 1.41
N LEU A 89 13.81 -38.96 1.25
CA LEU A 89 15.14 -38.92 0.68
C LEU A 89 15.03 -38.50 -0.78
N ARG A 90 15.19 -37.19 -1.02
CA ARG A 90 15.32 -36.62 -2.36
C ARG A 90 16.35 -37.43 -3.15
N LYS A 91 15.90 -38.03 -4.26
CA LYS A 91 16.82 -38.68 -5.20
C LYS A 91 17.56 -37.61 -6.01
N GLN A 92 18.70 -37.98 -6.55
CA GLN A 92 19.37 -37.15 -7.55
C GLN A 92 18.65 -37.33 -8.90
N VAL A 93 18.38 -36.23 -9.60
CA VAL A 93 17.86 -36.27 -10.97
C VAL A 93 18.88 -36.97 -11.87
N ASP A 94 18.42 -37.89 -12.71
CA ASP A 94 19.28 -38.63 -13.64
C ASP A 94 19.96 -37.71 -14.67
N PRO A 95 21.20 -38.02 -15.12
CA PRO A 95 21.95 -37.20 -16.06
C PRO A 95 21.20 -36.91 -17.36
N GLU A 96 20.38 -37.85 -17.82
CA GLU A 96 19.57 -37.78 -19.03
C GLU A 96 18.48 -36.69 -18.89
N THR A 97 17.68 -36.74 -17.81
CA THR A 97 16.67 -35.72 -17.49
C THR A 97 17.32 -34.34 -17.25
N ALA A 98 18.47 -34.31 -16.55
CA ALA A 98 19.20 -33.07 -16.32
C ALA A 98 19.75 -32.45 -17.63
N LYS A 99 20.18 -33.28 -18.59
CA LYS A 99 20.59 -32.84 -19.93
C LYS A 99 19.40 -32.31 -20.73
N TYR A 100 18.27 -33.01 -20.72
CA TYR A 100 17.04 -32.61 -21.42
C TYR A 100 16.58 -31.19 -21.04
N PHE A 101 16.42 -30.90 -19.75
CA PHE A 101 16.03 -29.57 -19.28
C PHE A 101 17.10 -28.49 -19.50
N SER A 102 18.37 -28.87 -19.63
CA SER A 102 19.46 -27.96 -20.05
C SER A 102 19.36 -27.61 -21.53
N GLU A 103 19.09 -28.58 -22.41
CA GLU A 103 18.90 -28.33 -23.85
C GLU A 103 17.67 -27.44 -24.10
N ILE A 104 16.58 -27.59 -23.33
CA ILE A 104 15.41 -26.70 -23.36
C ILE A 104 15.73 -25.28 -22.85
N ALA A 105 16.51 -25.14 -21.78
CA ALA A 105 16.94 -23.82 -21.30
C ALA A 105 17.73 -23.07 -22.39
N ASN A 106 18.71 -23.74 -23.02
CA ASN A 106 19.49 -23.18 -24.13
C ASN A 106 18.61 -22.81 -25.33
N LEU A 107 17.57 -23.61 -25.63
CA LEU A 107 16.61 -23.34 -26.70
C LEU A 107 15.79 -22.06 -26.43
N PHE A 108 15.39 -21.82 -25.17
CA PHE A 108 14.65 -20.62 -24.77
C PHE A 108 15.51 -19.36 -24.57
N GLU A 109 16.82 -19.51 -24.35
CA GLU A 109 17.79 -18.39 -24.45
C GLU A 109 18.13 -18.06 -25.92
N GLY A 110 17.89 -18.99 -26.85
CA GLY A 110 17.99 -18.78 -28.29
C GLY A 110 16.87 -17.89 -28.83
N THR A 111 17.24 -16.88 -29.64
CA THR A 111 16.29 -15.90 -30.21
C THR A 111 15.55 -16.44 -31.45
N GLY A 112 14.94 -17.63 -31.37
CA GLY A 112 14.43 -18.35 -32.55
C GLY A 112 13.11 -19.11 -32.40
N VAL A 113 12.55 -19.27 -31.20
CA VAL A 113 11.28 -20.02 -30.98
C VAL A 113 10.08 -19.08 -31.05
N ASP A 114 9.03 -19.46 -31.76
CA ASP A 114 7.77 -18.71 -31.80
C ASP A 114 6.94 -18.87 -30.51
N LEU A 115 5.97 -17.98 -30.26
CA LEU A 115 5.09 -18.05 -29.09
C LEU A 115 4.20 -19.30 -29.05
N GLU A 116 3.68 -19.75 -30.20
CA GLU A 116 2.82 -20.95 -30.25
C GLU A 116 3.69 -22.22 -30.06
N GLU A 117 4.81 -22.30 -30.78
CA GLU A 117 5.81 -23.38 -30.65
C GLU A 117 6.35 -23.49 -29.21
N ARG A 118 6.65 -22.34 -28.58
CA ARG A 118 7.11 -22.28 -27.18
C ARG A 118 6.11 -22.90 -26.22
N SER A 119 4.81 -22.64 -26.39
CA SER A 119 3.77 -23.21 -25.51
C SER A 119 3.71 -24.74 -25.64
N VAL A 120 3.80 -25.26 -26.87
CA VAL A 120 3.85 -26.71 -27.13
C VAL A 120 5.10 -27.36 -26.51
N ILE A 121 6.27 -26.73 -26.65
CA ILE A 121 7.51 -27.18 -25.99
C ILE A 121 7.33 -27.17 -24.45
N CYS A 122 6.72 -26.12 -23.89
CA CYS A 122 6.45 -26.05 -22.46
C CYS A 122 5.54 -27.18 -21.97
N CYS A 123 4.47 -27.49 -22.71
CA CYS A 123 3.56 -28.58 -22.39
C CYS A 123 4.25 -29.96 -22.45
N ASN A 124 5.00 -30.24 -23.53
CA ASN A 124 5.72 -31.51 -23.68
C ASN A 124 6.77 -31.72 -22.58
N ALA A 125 7.49 -30.67 -22.19
CA ALA A 125 8.52 -30.76 -21.16
C ALA A 125 7.98 -30.84 -19.73
N LEU A 126 6.72 -30.44 -19.50
CA LEU A 126 6.03 -30.70 -18.22
C LEU A 126 5.60 -32.18 -18.10
N GLU A 127 5.27 -32.86 -19.19
CA GLU A 127 4.96 -34.30 -19.16
C GLU A 127 6.16 -35.14 -18.70
N GLU A 128 7.38 -34.78 -19.11
CA GLU A 128 8.64 -35.39 -18.65
C GLU A 128 8.93 -35.18 -17.14
N THR A 129 8.15 -34.34 -16.44
CA THR A 129 8.25 -34.21 -14.97
C THR A 129 7.46 -35.26 -14.19
N ARG A 130 6.57 -36.01 -14.85
CA ARG A 130 5.61 -36.92 -14.20
C ARG A 130 6.28 -38.01 -13.36
N GLY A 131 5.98 -38.06 -12.06
CA GLY A 131 6.59 -38.99 -11.10
C GLY A 131 8.03 -38.64 -10.68
N LYS A 132 8.50 -37.42 -10.99
CA LYS A 132 9.80 -36.83 -10.61
C LYS A 132 9.66 -35.36 -10.15
N GLU A 133 8.43 -34.88 -9.93
CA GLU A 133 8.12 -33.46 -9.77
C GLU A 133 8.86 -32.83 -8.59
N LEU A 134 8.99 -33.54 -7.46
CA LEU A 134 9.73 -33.09 -6.30
C LEU A 134 11.24 -33.02 -6.56
N GLU A 135 11.85 -34.05 -7.17
CA GLU A 135 13.28 -34.04 -7.49
C GLU A 135 13.65 -32.93 -8.47
N ILE A 136 12.79 -32.65 -9.47
CA ILE A 136 13.01 -31.64 -10.50
C ILE A 136 12.73 -30.23 -9.95
N ALA A 137 11.59 -30.00 -9.28
CA ALA A 137 11.23 -28.68 -8.76
C ALA A 137 12.16 -28.19 -7.63
N THR A 138 12.73 -29.10 -6.85
CA THR A 138 13.73 -28.74 -5.83
C THR A 138 15.15 -28.67 -6.37
N ASP A 139 15.39 -28.95 -7.66
CA ASP A 139 16.75 -28.84 -8.19
C ASP A 139 17.22 -27.41 -8.37
N TYR A 140 18.47 -27.15 -7.99
CA TYR A 140 19.02 -25.79 -7.98
C TYR A 140 19.18 -25.20 -9.39
N ILE A 141 19.38 -26.02 -10.41
CA ILE A 141 19.49 -25.59 -11.81
C ILE A 141 18.11 -25.73 -12.46
N ILE A 142 17.53 -26.94 -12.46
CA ILE A 142 16.36 -27.25 -13.29
C ILE A 142 15.10 -26.48 -12.85
N SER A 143 15.00 -26.07 -11.57
CA SER A 143 13.90 -25.20 -11.10
C SER A 143 13.79 -23.87 -11.86
N HIS A 144 14.87 -23.34 -12.44
CA HIS A 144 14.83 -22.12 -13.25
C HIS A 144 14.22 -22.40 -14.63
N THR A 145 14.56 -23.53 -15.26
CA THR A 145 13.87 -24.01 -16.47
C THR A 145 12.40 -24.26 -16.16
N LEU A 146 12.08 -24.93 -15.04
CA LEU A 146 10.71 -25.28 -14.68
C LEU A 146 9.82 -24.05 -14.41
N GLN A 147 10.34 -23.00 -13.78
CA GLN A 147 9.65 -21.71 -13.69
C GLN A 147 9.32 -21.16 -15.09
N THR A 148 10.28 -21.19 -16.02
CA THR A 148 10.11 -20.75 -17.41
C THR A 148 9.06 -21.58 -18.17
N LEU A 149 8.98 -22.88 -17.89
CA LEU A 149 7.97 -23.79 -18.44
C LEU A 149 6.57 -23.46 -17.91
N LEU A 150 6.44 -23.24 -16.60
CA LEU A 150 5.15 -22.98 -15.94
C LEU A 150 4.53 -21.63 -16.32
N GLU A 151 5.34 -20.61 -16.63
CA GLU A 151 4.83 -19.33 -17.15
C GLU A 151 4.30 -19.49 -18.58
N GLY A 152 4.99 -20.27 -19.42
CA GLY A 152 4.70 -20.42 -20.85
C GLY A 152 3.74 -21.53 -21.27
N CYS A 153 3.34 -22.45 -20.38
CA CYS A 153 2.48 -23.59 -20.74
C CYS A 153 0.97 -23.25 -20.79
N GLU A 154 0.18 -24.17 -21.33
CA GLU A 154 -1.28 -24.12 -21.29
C GLU A 154 -1.86 -24.45 -19.90
N LEU A 155 -3.11 -24.06 -19.66
CA LEU A 155 -3.76 -24.20 -18.35
C LEU A 155 -3.89 -25.66 -17.90
N TYR A 156 -4.23 -26.59 -18.80
CA TYR A 156 -4.47 -27.99 -18.44
C TYR A 156 -3.21 -28.68 -17.91
N GLN A 157 -2.05 -28.34 -18.48
CA GLN A 157 -0.74 -28.88 -18.15
C GLN A 157 -0.18 -28.21 -16.89
N LEU A 158 -0.43 -26.89 -16.71
CA LEU A 158 -0.17 -26.19 -15.45
C LEU A 158 -0.96 -26.80 -14.27
N CYS A 159 -2.25 -27.07 -14.48
CA CYS A 159 -3.09 -27.76 -13.49
C CYS A 159 -2.65 -29.21 -13.29
N GLY A 160 -2.37 -29.95 -14.37
CA GLY A 160 -1.90 -31.34 -14.31
C GLY A 160 -0.60 -31.49 -13.51
N PHE A 161 0.38 -30.61 -13.71
CA PHE A 161 1.61 -30.56 -12.92
C PHE A 161 1.32 -30.33 -11.42
N LEU A 162 0.48 -29.34 -11.10
CA LEU A 162 0.09 -29.05 -9.71
C LEU A 162 -0.69 -30.20 -9.06
N GLU A 163 -1.51 -30.93 -9.81
CA GLU A 163 -2.27 -32.06 -9.30
C GLU A 163 -1.41 -33.31 -9.08
N SER A 164 -0.48 -33.63 -9.99
CA SER A 164 0.47 -34.73 -9.78
C SER A 164 1.37 -34.50 -8.58
N CYS A 165 1.93 -33.28 -8.45
CA CYS A 165 2.80 -32.95 -7.32
C CYS A 165 2.04 -32.59 -6.02
N ALA A 166 0.70 -32.58 -6.00
CA ALA A 166 -0.10 -32.04 -4.89
C ALA A 166 0.27 -32.63 -3.51
N ASN A 167 0.50 -33.95 -3.45
CA ASN A 167 0.90 -34.65 -2.22
C ASN A 167 2.28 -34.23 -1.69
N GLU A 168 3.17 -33.79 -2.59
CA GLU A 168 4.55 -33.38 -2.28
C GLU A 168 4.72 -31.85 -2.26
N PHE A 169 3.67 -31.11 -2.63
CA PHE A 169 3.63 -29.65 -2.66
C PHE A 169 4.12 -28.99 -1.36
N PRO A 170 3.82 -29.47 -0.13
CA PRO A 170 4.42 -28.92 1.08
C PRO A 170 5.95 -28.97 1.11
N PHE A 171 6.56 -30.03 0.57
CA PHE A 171 8.01 -30.18 0.52
C PHE A 171 8.64 -29.30 -0.56
N ILE A 172 7.99 -29.21 -1.73
CA ILE A 172 8.36 -28.27 -2.81
C ILE A 172 8.30 -26.84 -2.28
N ALA A 173 7.19 -26.45 -1.66
CA ALA A 173 6.96 -25.11 -1.12
C ALA A 173 7.92 -24.72 0.01
N MET A 174 8.47 -25.70 0.74
CA MET A 174 9.45 -25.47 1.81
C MET A 174 10.92 -25.49 1.32
N ASP A 175 11.20 -25.82 0.07
CA ASP A 175 12.56 -25.78 -0.50
C ASP A 175 12.96 -24.38 -0.99
N LYS A 176 14.27 -24.10 -0.95
CA LYS A 176 14.90 -22.85 -1.42
C LYS A 176 14.75 -22.56 -2.92
N SER A 177 14.40 -23.57 -3.72
CA SER A 177 14.25 -23.53 -5.18
C SER A 177 12.82 -23.90 -5.56
N GLY A 178 12.29 -24.97 -4.97
CA GLY A 178 10.90 -25.41 -5.16
C GLY A 178 9.84 -24.37 -4.76
N SER A 179 10.12 -23.52 -3.77
CA SER A 179 9.23 -22.41 -3.42
C SER A 179 9.01 -21.43 -4.57
N HIS A 180 10.06 -21.10 -5.32
CA HIS A 180 9.95 -20.23 -6.49
C HIS A 180 9.24 -20.90 -7.68
N VAL A 181 9.37 -22.23 -7.83
CA VAL A 181 8.54 -23.02 -8.75
C VAL A 181 7.06 -22.93 -8.35
N ALA A 182 6.74 -23.15 -7.07
CA ALA A 182 5.38 -23.10 -6.56
C ALA A 182 4.75 -21.69 -6.66
N GLU A 183 5.48 -20.62 -6.29
CA GLU A 183 5.02 -19.24 -6.47
C GLU A 183 4.79 -18.89 -7.94
N THR A 184 5.60 -19.44 -8.85
CA THR A 184 5.47 -19.19 -10.30
C THR A 184 4.30 -19.96 -10.91
N ALA A 185 4.01 -21.18 -10.44
CA ALA A 185 2.78 -21.88 -10.79
C ALA A 185 1.53 -21.12 -10.31
N LEU A 186 1.55 -20.62 -9.05
CA LEU A 186 0.46 -19.80 -8.49
C LEU A 186 0.29 -18.45 -9.24
N ARG A 187 1.39 -17.78 -9.62
CA ARG A 187 1.36 -16.60 -10.49
C ARG A 187 0.70 -16.90 -11.84
N SER A 188 1.06 -18.03 -12.42
CA SER A 188 0.56 -18.49 -13.72
C SER A 188 -0.93 -18.84 -13.69
N LEU A 189 -1.44 -19.43 -12.60
CA LEU A 189 -2.89 -19.58 -12.37
C LEU A 189 -3.56 -18.20 -12.22
N GLY A 190 -2.96 -17.28 -11.45
CA GLY A 190 -3.48 -15.94 -11.21
C GLY A 190 -3.73 -15.14 -12.48
N VAL A 191 -2.77 -15.13 -13.43
CA VAL A 191 -2.93 -14.46 -14.73
C VAL A 191 -4.12 -15.01 -15.53
N ARG A 192 -4.47 -16.28 -15.33
CA ARG A 192 -5.54 -16.99 -16.07
C ARG A 192 -6.93 -16.90 -15.42
N LEU A 193 -7.07 -16.27 -14.24
CA LEU A 193 -8.35 -16.13 -13.51
C LEU A 193 -9.44 -15.30 -14.21
N GLN A 194 -9.10 -14.54 -15.26
CA GLN A 194 -10.07 -13.71 -15.99
C GLN A 194 -10.95 -14.51 -16.94
N ASP A 195 -10.55 -15.74 -17.29
CA ASP A 195 -11.33 -16.65 -18.11
C ASP A 195 -12.38 -17.41 -17.25
N ARG A 196 -13.58 -17.56 -17.82
CA ARG A 196 -14.71 -18.27 -17.21
C ARG A 196 -14.56 -19.78 -17.27
N GLU A 197 -13.94 -20.31 -18.32
CA GLU A 197 -13.76 -21.76 -18.49
C GLU A 197 -12.63 -22.25 -17.58
N ALA A 198 -11.52 -21.50 -17.52
CA ALA A 198 -10.43 -21.68 -16.57
C ALA A 198 -10.89 -21.73 -15.10
N TYR A 199 -11.81 -20.85 -14.69
CA TYR A 199 -12.19 -20.64 -13.28
C TYR A 199 -12.52 -21.96 -12.53
N SER A 200 -13.29 -22.86 -13.15
CA SER A 200 -13.68 -24.12 -12.51
C SER A 200 -12.53 -25.12 -12.36
N ILE A 201 -11.60 -25.13 -13.32
CA ILE A 201 -10.43 -26.00 -13.33
C ILE A 201 -9.44 -25.52 -12.26
N ILE A 202 -9.15 -24.21 -12.25
CA ILE A 202 -8.31 -23.56 -11.23
C ILE A 202 -8.89 -23.79 -9.83
N GLN A 203 -10.20 -23.67 -9.63
CA GLN A 203 -10.84 -23.95 -8.33
C GLN A 203 -10.60 -25.39 -7.86
N SER A 204 -10.72 -26.38 -8.77
CA SER A 204 -10.51 -27.80 -8.45
C SER A 204 -9.06 -28.09 -8.04
N THR A 205 -8.09 -27.61 -8.84
CA THR A 205 -6.67 -27.77 -8.56
C THR A 205 -6.26 -27.07 -7.26
N LEU A 206 -6.68 -25.81 -7.04
CA LEU A 206 -6.39 -25.11 -5.79
C LEU A 206 -7.04 -25.77 -4.57
N THR A 207 -8.23 -26.37 -4.72
CA THR A 207 -8.85 -27.14 -3.63
C THR A 207 -7.99 -28.33 -3.21
N LYS A 208 -7.41 -29.08 -4.16
CA LYS A 208 -6.47 -30.18 -3.88
C LYS A 208 -5.20 -29.69 -3.18
N ILE A 209 -4.61 -28.59 -3.63
CA ILE A 209 -3.43 -27.98 -2.99
C ILE A 209 -3.75 -27.53 -1.55
N CYS A 210 -4.86 -26.82 -1.33
CA CYS A 210 -5.30 -26.41 0.00
C CYS A 210 -5.53 -27.61 0.93
N GLN A 211 -6.17 -28.67 0.45
CA GLN A 211 -6.41 -29.91 1.22
C GLN A 211 -5.12 -30.56 1.72
N VAL A 212 -4.03 -30.56 0.94
CA VAL A 212 -2.74 -31.09 1.40
C VAL A 212 -2.01 -30.11 2.33
N VAL A 213 -2.09 -28.80 2.06
CA VAL A 213 -1.49 -27.75 2.90
C VAL A 213 -2.05 -27.76 4.33
N VAL A 214 -3.35 -27.96 4.52
CA VAL A 214 -3.98 -27.98 5.86
C VAL A 214 -3.64 -29.22 6.69
N LEU A 215 -3.02 -30.26 6.11
CA LEU A 215 -2.55 -31.44 6.87
C LEU A 215 -1.34 -31.15 7.76
N ASN A 216 -0.55 -30.10 7.46
CA ASN A 216 0.66 -29.76 8.21
C ASN A 216 1.00 -28.26 8.12
N PRO A 217 0.06 -27.37 8.48
CA PRO A 217 0.16 -25.94 8.16
C PRO A 217 1.31 -25.27 8.93
N VAL A 218 1.55 -25.67 10.18
CA VAL A 218 2.57 -25.11 11.08
C VAL A 218 3.96 -25.15 10.44
N LYS A 219 4.35 -26.28 9.84
CA LYS A 219 5.68 -26.41 9.19
C LYS A 219 5.83 -25.52 7.96
N ILE A 220 4.75 -25.30 7.21
CA ILE A 220 4.75 -24.43 6.01
C ILE A 220 4.77 -22.96 6.45
N MET A 221 3.96 -22.60 7.46
CA MET A 221 3.87 -21.24 8.02
C MET A 221 5.19 -20.77 8.61
N CYS A 222 5.85 -21.58 9.43
CA CYS A 222 7.14 -21.24 10.05
C CYS A 222 8.34 -21.42 9.10
N SER A 223 8.11 -21.77 7.83
CA SER A 223 9.20 -21.92 6.85
C SER A 223 9.59 -20.58 6.23
N PRO A 224 10.89 -20.26 6.11
CA PRO A 224 11.34 -19.06 5.41
C PRO A 224 10.96 -19.04 3.93
N TYR A 225 10.69 -20.21 3.34
CA TYR A 225 10.27 -20.38 1.95
C TYR A 225 8.75 -20.66 1.86
N GLY A 226 8.24 -21.57 2.70
CA GLY A 226 6.82 -21.95 2.70
C GLY A 226 5.88 -20.78 3.03
N SER A 227 6.30 -19.86 3.89
CA SER A 227 5.54 -18.63 4.18
C SER A 227 5.39 -17.69 2.98
N HIS A 228 6.30 -17.72 2.00
CA HIS A 228 6.12 -16.99 0.74
C HIS A 228 5.03 -17.63 -0.11
N VAL A 229 5.17 -18.94 -0.42
CA VAL A 229 4.19 -19.72 -1.19
C VAL A 229 2.79 -19.64 -0.58
N LEU A 230 2.68 -19.74 0.75
CA LEU A 230 1.39 -19.74 1.44
C LEU A 230 0.70 -18.36 1.44
N ARG A 231 1.46 -17.26 1.47
CA ARG A 231 0.91 -15.90 1.25
C ARG A 231 0.45 -15.73 -0.19
N SER A 232 1.23 -16.22 -1.15
CA SER A 232 0.88 -16.20 -2.57
C SER A 232 -0.38 -17.05 -2.86
N LEU A 233 -0.55 -18.19 -2.18
CA LEU A 233 -1.78 -19.00 -2.23
C LEU A 233 -2.99 -18.25 -1.63
N LEU A 234 -2.84 -17.62 -0.45
CA LEU A 234 -3.91 -16.83 0.17
C LEU A 234 -4.35 -15.65 -0.73
N CYS A 235 -3.40 -14.89 -1.29
CA CYS A 235 -3.68 -13.79 -2.23
C CYS A 235 -4.43 -14.29 -3.48
N LEU A 236 -4.01 -15.42 -4.04
CA LEU A 236 -4.68 -16.06 -5.18
C LEU A 236 -6.12 -16.49 -4.82
N CYS A 237 -6.33 -17.06 -3.64
CA CYS A 237 -7.67 -17.42 -3.15
C CYS A 237 -8.59 -16.19 -2.96
N LYS A 238 -8.07 -14.99 -2.63
CA LYS A 238 -8.87 -13.75 -2.61
C LYS A 238 -9.07 -13.12 -4.00
N GLY A 239 -8.25 -13.46 -4.99
CA GLY A 239 -8.24 -12.81 -6.32
C GLY A 239 -7.38 -11.54 -6.38
N VAL A 240 -6.39 -11.41 -5.50
CA VAL A 240 -5.44 -10.28 -5.48
C VAL A 240 -4.28 -10.56 -6.45
N PRO A 241 -3.96 -9.65 -7.39
CA PRO A 241 -2.82 -9.81 -8.29
C PRO A 241 -1.49 -10.00 -7.55
N LEU A 242 -0.72 -11.02 -7.90
CA LEU A 242 0.48 -11.40 -7.14
C LEU A 242 1.65 -10.42 -7.27
N ASP A 243 1.68 -9.57 -8.31
CA ASP A 243 2.63 -8.46 -8.40
C ASP A 243 2.28 -7.33 -7.40
N SER A 244 0.99 -7.14 -7.09
CA SER A 244 0.52 -6.26 -6.01
C SER A 244 0.79 -6.83 -4.62
N SER A 245 1.19 -8.11 -4.50
CA SER A 245 1.61 -8.72 -3.22
C SER A 245 2.78 -7.96 -2.56
N ARG A 246 3.53 -7.13 -3.30
CA ARG A 246 4.51 -6.20 -2.71
C ARG A 246 3.94 -5.17 -1.72
N GLU A 247 2.63 -4.95 -1.68
CA GLU A 247 1.97 -4.13 -0.65
C GLU A 247 1.59 -4.96 0.60
N PHE A 248 1.42 -6.28 0.45
CA PHE A 248 1.13 -7.23 1.52
C PHE A 248 2.41 -7.85 2.14
N HIS A 249 3.50 -7.96 1.37
CA HIS A 249 4.81 -8.33 1.88
C HIS A 249 5.43 -7.18 2.68
N VAL A 250 5.67 -7.43 3.98
CA VAL A 250 6.08 -6.43 4.97
C VAL A 250 7.33 -5.63 4.57
N ARG A 251 7.09 -4.47 3.96
CA ARG A 251 8.00 -3.32 3.93
C ARG A 251 7.24 -2.10 4.43
N LYS A 252 7.91 -1.27 5.24
CA LYS A 252 7.37 0.00 5.74
C LYS A 252 7.24 1.00 4.59
N SER A 253 6.16 0.89 3.81
CA SER A 253 5.85 1.83 2.74
C SER A 253 5.43 3.18 3.33
N SER A 254 5.69 4.26 2.59
CA SER A 254 5.16 5.59 2.93
C SER A 254 3.63 5.61 2.91
N ASN A 255 3.01 4.70 2.15
CA ASN A 255 1.56 4.60 1.99
C ASN A 255 0.89 4.19 3.29
N ILE A 256 1.40 3.14 3.97
CA ILE A 256 0.88 2.67 5.26
C ILE A 256 0.96 3.78 6.32
N LEU A 257 2.08 4.52 6.37
CA LEU A 257 2.22 5.63 7.32
C LEU A 257 1.30 6.82 6.98
N ALA A 258 1.14 7.16 5.70
CA ALA A 258 0.25 8.23 5.26
C ALA A 258 -1.24 7.89 5.47
N GLU A 259 -1.60 6.61 5.38
CA GLU A 259 -2.93 6.08 5.69
C GLU A 259 -3.17 6.09 7.20
N ARG A 260 -2.27 5.51 8.00
CA ARG A 260 -2.34 5.48 9.46
C ARG A 260 -2.43 6.88 10.11
N LEU A 261 -1.81 7.89 9.50
CA LEU A 261 -1.86 9.29 9.95
C LEU A 261 -2.95 10.14 9.27
N ASN A 262 -3.86 9.54 8.49
CA ASN A 262 -4.90 10.25 7.73
C ASN A 262 -4.35 11.38 6.80
N LEU A 263 -3.08 11.27 6.40
CA LEU A 263 -2.33 12.24 5.58
C LEU A 263 -2.46 11.99 4.07
N ARG A 264 -3.11 10.90 3.65
CA ARG A 264 -3.73 10.84 2.32
C ARG A 264 -4.77 11.96 2.22
N ALA A 265 -4.41 13.08 1.58
CA ALA A 265 -5.40 13.89 0.86
C ALA A 265 -6.17 12.94 -0.05
N THR A 266 -7.51 12.94 0.01
CA THR A 266 -8.36 11.88 -0.55
C THR A 266 -7.92 11.50 -1.96
N CYS A 267 -7.25 10.35 -2.09
CA CYS A 267 -7.19 9.65 -3.37
C CYS A 267 -8.64 9.45 -3.78
N LEU A 268 -9.02 10.01 -4.94
CA LEU A 268 -10.38 9.95 -5.43
C LEU A 268 -10.83 8.49 -5.44
N VAL A 269 -12.11 8.24 -5.12
CA VAL A 269 -12.72 6.91 -5.13
C VAL A 269 -12.69 6.41 -6.59
N GLY A 270 -11.59 5.75 -6.97
CA GLY A 270 -11.01 5.95 -8.30
C GLY A 270 -9.52 5.59 -8.42
N ASP A 271 -8.77 5.57 -7.31
CA ASP A 271 -7.92 4.39 -7.06
C ASP A 271 -8.88 3.19 -7.00
N LYS A 272 -9.03 2.48 -8.12
CA LYS A 272 -9.76 1.20 -8.13
C LYS A 272 -9.11 0.28 -7.09
N PRO A 273 -9.87 -0.47 -6.27
CA PRO A 273 -9.29 -1.63 -5.59
C PRO A 273 -8.65 -2.52 -6.67
N PRO A 274 -7.36 -2.91 -6.54
CA PRO A 274 -6.49 -3.26 -7.66
C PRO A 274 -7.10 -4.39 -8.50
N ASP A 275 -7.66 -4.00 -9.67
CA ASP A 275 -8.80 -4.65 -10.37
C ASP A 275 -9.11 -6.06 -9.85
N LEU A 276 -9.85 -6.11 -8.73
CA LEU A 276 -9.92 -7.32 -7.90
C LEU A 276 -10.53 -8.46 -8.72
N GLN A 277 -9.70 -9.46 -9.00
CA GLN A 277 -10.10 -10.57 -9.85
C GLN A 277 -11.09 -11.45 -9.11
N LYS A 278 -11.87 -12.23 -9.85
CA LYS A 278 -12.83 -13.17 -9.25
C LYS A 278 -12.06 -14.31 -8.58
N GLY A 279 -11.73 -14.14 -7.30
CA GLY A 279 -11.15 -15.18 -6.45
C GLY A 279 -12.17 -16.23 -6.00
N PHE A 280 -11.79 -16.99 -4.98
CA PHE A 280 -12.52 -18.14 -4.43
C PHE A 280 -12.77 -17.92 -2.92
N PRO A 281 -13.76 -17.09 -2.52
CA PRO A 281 -13.96 -16.71 -1.11
C PRO A 281 -14.13 -17.90 -0.17
N ASP A 282 -14.89 -18.92 -0.57
CA ASP A 282 -15.13 -20.12 0.24
C ASP A 282 -13.85 -20.94 0.44
N LEU A 283 -12.96 -20.96 -0.56
CA LEU A 283 -11.66 -21.65 -0.48
C LEU A 283 -10.67 -20.88 0.40
N LEU A 284 -10.71 -19.53 0.38
CA LEU A 284 -9.96 -18.70 1.32
C LEU A 284 -10.40 -18.97 2.78
N LYS A 285 -11.71 -19.01 3.02
CA LYS A 285 -12.30 -19.30 4.34
C LYS A 285 -11.92 -20.71 4.82
N TYR A 286 -12.11 -21.71 3.98
CA TYR A 286 -11.68 -23.10 4.24
C TYR A 286 -10.19 -23.16 4.61
N LEU A 287 -9.32 -22.55 3.80
CA LEU A 287 -7.87 -22.59 4.01
C LEU A 287 -7.49 -21.96 5.35
N VAL A 288 -7.96 -20.75 5.66
CA VAL A 288 -7.61 -20.07 6.93
C VAL A 288 -8.17 -20.82 8.14
N SER A 289 -9.44 -21.24 8.10
CA SER A 289 -10.09 -21.88 9.24
C SER A 289 -9.53 -23.26 9.55
N GLU A 290 -9.30 -24.12 8.55
CA GLU A 290 -8.66 -25.43 8.77
C GLU A 290 -7.17 -25.30 9.11
N MET A 291 -6.43 -24.32 8.55
CA MET A 291 -5.05 -24.03 8.99
C MET A 291 -4.97 -23.76 10.49
N LEU A 292 -5.84 -22.89 11.02
CA LEU A 292 -5.82 -22.48 12.43
C LEU A 292 -6.34 -23.57 13.37
N LYS A 293 -7.34 -24.33 12.94
CA LYS A 293 -7.86 -25.52 13.63
C LYS A 293 -6.79 -26.60 13.78
N CYS A 294 -6.06 -26.92 12.71
CA CYS A 294 -4.97 -27.89 12.73
C CYS A 294 -3.71 -27.38 13.45
N ALA A 295 -3.52 -26.05 13.55
CA ALA A 295 -2.41 -25.42 14.27
C ALA A 295 -2.71 -25.06 15.73
N ARG A 296 -3.85 -25.47 16.28
CA ARG A 296 -4.35 -24.99 17.59
C ARG A 296 -3.37 -25.20 18.76
N GLU A 297 -2.74 -26.36 18.84
CA GLU A 297 -1.80 -26.69 19.93
C GLU A 297 -0.50 -25.87 19.81
N ASP A 298 -0.08 -25.57 18.57
CA ASP A 298 1.11 -24.80 18.23
C ASP A 298 0.87 -23.28 18.13
N ILE A 299 -0.32 -22.78 18.47
CA ILE A 299 -0.68 -21.36 18.25
C ILE A 299 0.29 -20.39 18.95
N ARG A 300 0.81 -20.78 20.13
CA ARG A 300 1.83 -20.03 20.89
C ARG A 300 3.18 -19.94 20.17
N ILE A 301 3.48 -20.89 19.28
CA ILE A 301 4.65 -20.84 18.40
C ILE A 301 4.35 -19.88 17.23
N LEU A 302 3.17 -20.02 16.60
CA LEU A 302 2.76 -19.18 15.47
C LEU A 302 2.65 -17.69 15.81
N GLN A 303 2.34 -17.36 17.06
CA GLN A 303 2.26 -15.99 17.58
C GLN A 303 3.62 -15.25 17.56
N VAL A 304 4.74 -15.96 17.78
CA VAL A 304 6.08 -15.37 17.94
C VAL A 304 7.08 -15.74 16.84
N ASP A 305 6.77 -16.70 15.97
CA ASP A 305 7.58 -16.91 14.77
C ASP A 305 7.34 -15.80 13.72
N GLN A 306 8.43 -15.38 13.09
CA GLN A 306 8.45 -14.28 12.13
C GLN A 306 7.67 -14.63 10.85
N TYR A 307 7.77 -15.87 10.37
CA TYR A 307 7.24 -16.29 9.09
C TYR A 307 5.75 -16.63 9.19
N SER A 308 5.33 -17.31 10.26
CA SER A 308 3.92 -17.52 10.59
C SER A 308 3.19 -16.19 10.81
N SER A 309 3.79 -15.24 11.54
CA SER A 309 3.23 -13.91 11.74
C SER A 309 2.98 -13.20 10.41
N PHE A 310 3.89 -13.29 9.42
CA PHE A 310 3.64 -12.74 8.09
C PHE A 310 2.49 -13.43 7.34
N VAL A 311 2.34 -14.76 7.46
CA VAL A 311 1.20 -15.50 6.88
C VAL A 311 -0.11 -15.04 7.52
N LEU A 312 -0.16 -14.96 8.86
CA LEU A 312 -1.33 -14.56 9.63
C LEU A 312 -1.74 -13.11 9.35
N GLN A 313 -0.79 -12.18 9.31
CA GLN A 313 -1.03 -10.79 8.88
C GLN A 313 -1.64 -10.72 7.48
N THR A 314 -1.20 -11.60 6.56
CA THR A 314 -1.73 -11.64 5.19
C THR A 314 -3.15 -12.20 5.16
N ALA A 315 -3.41 -13.31 5.86
CA ALA A 315 -4.74 -13.91 5.99
C ALA A 315 -5.76 -12.92 6.57
N LEU A 316 -5.42 -12.24 7.67
CA LEU A 316 -6.26 -11.20 8.30
C LEU A 316 -6.61 -10.08 7.32
N LYS A 317 -5.62 -9.54 6.58
CA LYS A 317 -5.88 -8.46 5.61
C LYS A 317 -6.76 -8.90 4.45
N LEU A 318 -6.64 -10.15 4.00
CA LEU A 318 -7.51 -10.70 2.94
C LEU A 318 -8.93 -11.04 3.44
N LEU A 319 -9.11 -11.24 4.75
CA LEU A 319 -10.41 -11.38 5.40
C LEU A 319 -11.07 -10.04 5.78
N THR A 320 -10.47 -8.89 5.45
CA THR A 320 -11.10 -7.57 5.69
C THR A 320 -12.50 -7.51 5.04
N GLY A 321 -13.52 -7.18 5.82
CA GLY A 321 -14.93 -7.15 5.41
C GLY A 321 -15.69 -8.48 5.58
N GLU A 322 -14.99 -9.57 5.92
CA GLU A 322 -15.58 -10.86 6.29
C GLU A 322 -15.76 -10.94 7.82
N ASP A 323 -16.50 -9.98 8.40
CA ASP A 323 -16.59 -9.77 9.86
C ASP A 323 -16.90 -11.06 10.65
N GLN A 324 -17.77 -11.92 10.12
CA GLN A 324 -18.10 -13.22 10.72
C GLN A 324 -16.87 -14.14 10.86
N GLU A 325 -15.98 -14.18 9.86
CA GLU A 325 -14.76 -15.00 9.92
C GLU A 325 -13.76 -14.37 10.90
N LEU A 326 -13.63 -13.04 10.88
CA LEU A 326 -12.73 -12.30 11.77
C LEU A 326 -13.11 -12.49 13.25
N MET A 327 -14.41 -12.59 13.57
CA MET A 327 -14.90 -12.90 14.92
C MET A 327 -14.48 -14.29 15.43
N HIS A 328 -14.23 -15.28 14.55
CA HIS A 328 -13.73 -16.61 14.95
C HIS A 328 -12.20 -16.68 14.91
N VAL A 329 -11.59 -16.10 13.87
CA VAL A 329 -10.14 -16.13 13.65
C VAL A 329 -9.38 -15.36 14.74
N ILE A 330 -9.79 -14.14 15.05
CA ILE A 330 -9.01 -13.26 15.94
C ILE A 330 -8.91 -13.82 17.37
N PRO A 331 -9.98 -14.32 18.04
CA PRO A 331 -9.86 -14.92 19.37
C PRO A 331 -8.89 -16.11 19.41
N VAL A 332 -8.84 -16.94 18.36
CA VAL A 332 -7.84 -18.02 18.25
C VAL A 332 -6.42 -17.44 18.18
N LEU A 333 -6.19 -16.37 17.40
CA LEU A 333 -4.89 -15.69 17.33
C LEU A 333 -4.51 -14.95 18.62
N LEU A 334 -5.47 -14.57 19.45
CA LEU A 334 -5.26 -14.04 20.80
C LEU A 334 -4.99 -15.14 21.84
N GLY A 335 -5.21 -16.42 21.51
CA GLY A 335 -5.05 -17.55 22.42
C GLY A 335 -6.25 -17.77 23.36
N CYS A 336 -7.42 -17.24 23.03
CA CYS A 336 -8.65 -17.46 23.78
C CYS A 336 -9.17 -18.90 23.60
N PRO A 337 -9.74 -19.55 24.64
CA PRO A 337 -10.34 -20.87 24.51
C PRO A 337 -11.61 -20.82 23.65
N GLU A 338 -11.81 -21.84 22.83
CA GLU A 338 -13.00 -21.94 21.96
C GLU A 338 -14.27 -22.18 22.79
N LYS A 339 -15.09 -21.12 22.88
CA LYS A 339 -16.49 -21.17 23.29
C LYS A 339 -17.31 -20.61 22.14
N THR A 340 -18.54 -21.08 21.94
CA THR A 340 -19.43 -20.53 20.92
C THR A 340 -19.59 -19.03 21.12
N PHE A 341 -19.07 -18.23 20.18
CA PHE A 341 -18.90 -16.78 20.33
C PHE A 341 -20.24 -16.01 20.26
N MET A 342 -20.98 -16.07 21.35
CA MET A 342 -22.10 -15.17 21.64
C MET A 342 -21.57 -13.81 22.14
N GLU A 343 -22.38 -12.78 22.04
CA GLU A 343 -21.93 -11.38 22.13
C GLU A 343 -21.60 -10.93 23.57
N GLY A 344 -20.36 -11.17 24.02
CA GLY A 344 -19.75 -10.57 25.22
C GLY A 344 -18.84 -11.50 26.04
N ASP A 345 -17.76 -10.94 26.58
CA ASP A 345 -16.78 -11.59 27.49
C ASP A 345 -15.99 -12.78 26.89
N THR A 346 -15.44 -12.57 25.69
CA THR A 346 -14.53 -13.47 24.97
C THR A 346 -13.15 -13.59 25.63
N ILE A 347 -12.63 -12.48 26.18
CA ILE A 347 -11.21 -12.34 26.58
C ILE A 347 -11.06 -12.51 28.10
N GLU A 348 -10.60 -13.70 28.51
CA GLU A 348 -10.36 -14.03 29.92
C GLU A 348 -9.15 -13.29 30.52
N SER A 349 -9.25 -12.89 31.78
CA SER A 349 -8.23 -12.11 32.52
C SER A 349 -6.86 -12.81 32.65
N THR A 350 -6.84 -14.14 32.52
CA THR A 350 -5.63 -14.96 32.41
C THR A 350 -4.87 -14.65 31.11
N VAL A 351 -5.57 -14.72 29.98
CA VAL A 351 -5.02 -14.52 28.63
C VAL A 351 -4.51 -13.09 28.44
N VAL A 352 -5.16 -12.08 29.05
CA VAL A 352 -4.69 -10.67 29.02
C VAL A 352 -3.23 -10.53 29.46
N LYS A 353 -2.79 -11.27 30.49
CA LYS A 353 -1.40 -11.17 30.99
C LYS A 353 -0.39 -11.77 30.01
N ASP A 354 -0.74 -12.90 29.40
CA ASP A 354 0.08 -13.53 28.35
C ASP A 354 0.18 -12.60 27.13
N ILE A 355 -0.93 -11.99 26.69
CA ILE A 355 -0.95 -11.00 25.59
C ILE A 355 -0.06 -9.80 25.90
N LEU A 356 -0.19 -9.18 27.09
CA LEU A 356 0.63 -8.01 27.47
C LEU A 356 2.14 -8.31 27.52
N ALA A 357 2.53 -9.55 27.80
CA ALA A 357 3.91 -10.01 27.65
C ALA A 357 4.29 -10.15 26.15
N LEU A 358 3.42 -10.75 25.33
CA LEU A 358 3.63 -10.92 23.88
C LEU A 358 3.70 -9.60 23.11
N LEU A 359 3.06 -8.50 23.56
CA LEU A 359 3.20 -7.15 22.97
C LEU A 359 4.65 -6.61 22.97
N LYS A 360 5.56 -7.28 23.67
CA LYS A 360 6.99 -6.94 23.73
C LYS A 360 7.83 -7.72 22.69
N ASP A 361 7.29 -8.80 22.12
CA ASP A 361 7.89 -9.47 20.96
C ASP A 361 7.70 -8.67 19.66
N THR A 362 8.55 -8.93 18.65
CA THR A 362 8.54 -8.25 17.35
C THR A 362 7.59 -8.89 16.32
N ALA A 363 7.45 -10.22 16.33
CA ALA A 363 6.55 -10.92 15.43
C ALA A 363 5.09 -10.76 15.88
N TYR A 364 4.83 -10.91 17.18
CA TYR A 364 3.49 -10.72 17.74
C TYR A 364 3.03 -9.26 17.68
N SER A 365 3.89 -8.27 17.93
CA SER A 365 3.49 -6.86 17.81
C SER A 365 3.02 -6.52 16.39
N HIS A 366 3.72 -7.00 15.37
CA HIS A 366 3.30 -6.80 13.97
C HIS A 366 2.03 -7.57 13.61
N LEU A 367 1.77 -8.73 14.23
CA LEU A 367 0.49 -9.42 14.11
C LEU A 367 -0.64 -8.62 14.78
N MET A 368 -0.40 -8.09 15.98
CA MET A 368 -1.38 -7.33 16.75
C MET A 368 -1.73 -5.98 16.10
N GLU A 369 -0.77 -5.31 15.45
CA GLU A 369 -1.05 -4.14 14.59
C GLU A 369 -2.13 -4.47 13.54
N VAL A 370 -2.02 -5.63 12.89
CA VAL A 370 -2.97 -6.05 11.84
C VAL A 370 -4.29 -6.53 12.42
N ILE A 371 -4.29 -7.23 13.55
CA ILE A 371 -5.52 -7.58 14.28
C ILE A 371 -6.35 -6.33 14.57
N LEU A 372 -5.70 -5.26 15.06
CA LEU A 372 -6.35 -3.99 15.37
C LEU A 372 -6.84 -3.23 14.13
N GLU A 373 -6.08 -3.29 13.03
CA GLU A 373 -6.48 -2.71 11.73
C GLU A 373 -7.76 -3.35 11.17
N VAL A 374 -7.97 -4.68 11.33
CA VAL A 374 -9.11 -5.40 10.73
C VAL A 374 -10.27 -5.73 11.69
N ALA A 375 -10.10 -5.68 13.01
CA ALA A 375 -11.09 -6.20 13.97
C ALA A 375 -12.50 -5.60 13.80
N PRO A 376 -13.58 -6.40 13.81
CA PRO A 376 -14.97 -5.93 13.91
C PRO A 376 -15.19 -5.06 15.16
N ASN A 377 -16.15 -4.14 15.13
CA ASN A 377 -16.25 -3.07 16.15
C ASN A 377 -16.54 -3.59 17.57
N THR A 378 -17.29 -4.68 17.70
CA THR A 378 -17.55 -5.38 18.97
C THR A 378 -16.25 -5.90 19.59
N LEU A 379 -15.49 -6.68 18.82
CA LEU A 379 -14.22 -7.25 19.26
C LEU A 379 -13.13 -6.19 19.47
N PHE A 380 -13.10 -5.11 18.68
CA PHE A 380 -12.21 -3.97 18.90
C PHE A 380 -12.48 -3.27 20.24
N ASN A 381 -13.75 -3.06 20.61
CA ASN A 381 -14.12 -2.53 21.92
C ASN A 381 -13.66 -3.47 23.05
N GLU A 382 -13.82 -4.78 22.88
CA GLU A 382 -13.39 -5.75 23.89
C GLU A 382 -11.87 -5.75 24.04
N ILE A 383 -11.11 -5.79 22.95
CA ILE A 383 -9.64 -5.70 22.96
C ILE A 383 -9.17 -4.40 23.66
N LEU A 384 -9.75 -3.24 23.32
CA LEU A 384 -9.42 -1.96 23.95
C LEU A 384 -9.70 -1.98 25.47
N THR A 385 -10.87 -2.49 25.89
CA THR A 385 -11.32 -2.41 27.29
C THR A 385 -10.76 -3.51 28.19
N LYS A 386 -10.43 -4.69 27.65
CA LYS A 386 -9.89 -5.84 28.40
C LYS A 386 -8.36 -5.93 28.39
N ILE A 387 -7.71 -5.62 27.27
CA ILE A 387 -6.25 -5.78 27.11
C ILE A 387 -5.52 -4.47 27.33
N PHE A 388 -5.95 -3.38 26.69
CA PHE A 388 -5.16 -2.15 26.65
C PHE A 388 -5.46 -1.17 27.80
N LYS A 389 -6.72 -1.09 28.27
CA LYS A 389 -7.11 -0.16 29.33
C LYS A 389 -6.31 -0.40 30.61
N ASN A 390 -5.84 0.69 31.23
CA ASN A 390 -4.92 0.76 32.36
C ASN A 390 -3.50 0.21 32.03
N SER A 391 -3.14 0.13 30.76
CA SER A 391 -1.82 -0.34 30.28
C SER A 391 -1.34 0.37 29.01
N LEU A 392 -2.10 1.33 28.47
CA LEU A 392 -1.76 2.03 27.22
C LEU A 392 -0.42 2.74 27.31
N TYR A 393 -0.14 3.39 28.45
CA TYR A 393 1.12 4.09 28.67
C TYR A 393 2.32 3.14 28.71
N GLU A 394 2.28 2.03 29.46
CA GLU A 394 3.40 1.07 29.51
C GLU A 394 3.70 0.48 28.13
N VAL A 395 2.66 0.08 27.39
CA VAL A 395 2.79 -0.46 26.04
C VAL A 395 3.34 0.61 25.08
N SER A 396 2.92 1.87 25.22
CA SER A 396 3.43 3.01 24.42
C SER A 396 4.91 3.30 24.66
N CYS A 397 5.42 3.07 25.88
CA CYS A 397 6.84 3.20 26.18
C CYS A 397 7.69 2.11 25.50
N HIS A 398 7.13 0.91 25.25
CA HIS A 398 7.86 -0.20 24.66
C HIS A 398 8.18 -0.01 23.17
N HIS A 399 9.35 -0.48 22.71
CA HIS A 399 9.79 -0.28 21.32
C HIS A 399 8.94 -1.05 20.30
N CYS A 400 8.41 -2.23 20.66
CA CYS A 400 7.40 -2.95 19.86
C CYS A 400 5.99 -2.42 20.11
N GLY A 401 5.59 -2.34 21.39
CA GLY A 401 4.23 -1.99 21.82
C GLY A 401 3.76 -0.61 21.32
N SER A 402 4.67 0.35 21.18
CA SER A 402 4.35 1.67 20.63
C SER A 402 3.77 1.63 19.21
N PHE A 403 4.12 0.65 18.38
CA PHE A 403 3.52 0.47 17.05
C PHE A 403 2.11 -0.15 17.13
N VAL A 404 1.89 -1.05 18.10
CA VAL A 404 0.57 -1.61 18.40
C VAL A 404 -0.39 -0.52 18.87
N VAL A 405 0.06 0.39 19.75
CA VAL A 405 -0.76 1.53 20.20
C VAL A 405 -0.99 2.53 19.07
N GLN A 406 -0.04 2.74 18.15
CA GLN A 406 -0.27 3.53 16.93
C GLN A 406 -1.39 2.91 16.06
N ALA A 407 -1.40 1.58 15.88
CA ALA A 407 -2.47 0.89 15.14
C ALA A 407 -3.82 0.96 15.87
N LEU A 408 -3.84 0.76 17.19
CA LEU A 408 -5.02 0.90 18.05
C LEU A 408 -5.67 2.29 17.90
N ILE A 409 -4.87 3.35 18.10
CA ILE A 409 -5.31 4.74 18.00
C ILE A 409 -5.87 5.02 16.60
N SER A 410 -5.12 4.65 15.55
CA SER A 410 -5.51 4.94 14.17
C SER A 410 -6.78 4.19 13.74
N SER A 411 -7.10 3.06 14.37
CA SER A 411 -8.28 2.23 14.08
C SER A 411 -9.53 2.60 14.89
N THR A 412 -9.45 3.58 15.80
CA THR A 412 -10.60 4.10 16.59
C THR A 412 -11.75 4.61 15.72
N ARG A 413 -12.99 4.29 16.08
CA ARG A 413 -14.20 4.54 15.29
C ARG A 413 -15.21 5.47 15.97
N CYS A 414 -15.09 5.73 17.27
CA CYS A 414 -16.00 6.62 18.00
C CYS A 414 -15.35 7.38 19.16
N ARG A 415 -16.03 8.44 19.64
CA ARG A 415 -15.59 9.28 20.76
C ARG A 415 -15.27 8.50 22.04
N GLY A 416 -16.08 7.50 22.40
CA GLY A 416 -15.86 6.69 23.61
C GLY A 416 -14.59 5.84 23.59
N GLN A 417 -14.16 5.38 22.42
CA GLN A 417 -12.86 4.70 22.28
C GLN A 417 -11.70 5.70 22.41
N MET A 418 -11.88 6.92 21.89
CA MET A 418 -10.88 8.00 21.99
C MET A 418 -10.76 8.54 23.43
N GLU A 419 -11.86 8.64 24.18
CA GLU A 419 -11.90 9.02 25.60
C GLU A 419 -11.01 8.10 26.44
N LEU A 420 -11.22 6.78 26.34
CA LEU A 420 -10.41 5.77 27.05
C LEU A 420 -8.90 5.86 26.75
N ILE A 421 -8.54 6.27 25.54
CA ILE A 421 -7.14 6.45 25.13
C ILE A 421 -6.58 7.78 25.63
N TRP A 422 -7.37 8.85 25.55
CA TRP A 422 -6.99 10.19 25.97
C TRP A 422 -6.66 10.25 27.46
N ASP A 423 -7.46 9.59 28.32
CA ASP A 423 -7.27 9.57 29.77
C ASP A 423 -5.90 9.01 30.20
N GLU A 424 -5.34 8.04 29.46
CA GLU A 424 -4.02 7.45 29.74
C GLU A 424 -2.85 8.11 28.99
N ILE A 425 -3.07 8.57 27.75
CA ILE A 425 -2.00 9.03 26.85
C ILE A 425 -1.89 10.56 26.76
N GLY A 426 -3.01 11.30 26.86
CA GLY A 426 -3.04 12.76 26.75
C GLY A 426 -2.10 13.47 27.74
N PRO A 427 -2.16 13.17 29.04
CA PRO A 427 -1.23 13.72 30.06
C PRO A 427 0.24 13.34 29.86
N LYS A 428 0.56 12.42 28.94
CA LYS A 428 1.86 11.75 28.82
C LYS A 428 2.66 12.15 27.57
N PHE A 429 2.22 13.17 26.84
CA PHE A 429 2.87 13.64 25.61
C PHE A 429 4.37 13.92 25.80
N LYS A 430 4.76 14.70 26.82
CA LYS A 430 6.18 15.07 27.05
C LYS A 430 7.07 13.85 27.27
N GLU A 431 6.65 12.95 28.14
CA GLU A 431 7.37 11.70 28.47
C GLU A 431 7.52 10.81 27.22
N LEU A 432 6.46 10.68 26.41
CA LEU A 432 6.51 9.94 25.15
C LEU A 432 7.42 10.60 24.10
N LEU A 433 7.48 11.94 24.03
CA LEU A 433 8.44 12.64 23.18
C LEU A 433 9.88 12.42 23.64
N GLU A 434 10.15 12.53 24.94
CA GLU A 434 11.47 12.30 25.55
C GLU A 434 11.95 10.85 25.38
N MET A 435 11.02 9.87 25.28
CA MET A 435 11.32 8.48 24.93
C MET A 435 11.40 8.20 23.41
N GLY A 436 11.23 9.20 22.54
CA GLY A 436 11.23 9.01 21.08
C GLY A 436 10.03 8.24 20.55
N ARG A 437 8.87 8.35 21.20
CA ARG A 437 7.58 7.69 20.84
C ARG A 437 6.63 8.64 20.10
N SER A 438 7.19 9.59 19.37
CA SER A 438 6.46 10.62 18.58
C SER A 438 5.41 10.06 17.62
N GLY A 439 5.55 8.83 17.14
CA GLY A 439 4.53 8.14 16.34
C GLY A 439 3.19 7.96 17.04
N VAL A 440 3.19 7.70 18.36
CA VAL A 440 1.95 7.56 19.17
C VAL A 440 1.17 8.88 19.16
N ILE A 441 1.87 10.00 19.37
CA ILE A 441 1.30 11.35 19.36
C ILE A 441 0.83 11.74 17.94
N ALA A 442 1.60 11.40 16.91
CA ALA A 442 1.19 11.61 15.52
C ALA A 442 -0.11 10.87 15.19
N SER A 443 -0.25 9.61 15.64
CA SER A 443 -1.49 8.84 15.52
C SER A 443 -2.63 9.46 16.32
N LEU A 444 -2.40 9.96 17.53
CA LEU A 444 -3.45 10.54 18.37
C LEU A 444 -4.00 11.85 17.78
N LEU A 445 -3.13 12.70 17.23
CA LEU A 445 -3.53 13.86 16.44
C LEU A 445 -4.32 13.45 15.19
N ALA A 446 -3.85 12.44 14.46
CA ALA A 446 -4.56 11.95 13.27
C ALA A 446 -5.96 11.38 13.59
N ALA A 447 -6.12 10.66 14.71
CA ALA A 447 -7.40 10.13 15.17
C ALA A 447 -8.32 11.23 15.73
N SER A 448 -7.77 12.15 16.52
CA SER A 448 -8.44 13.35 17.04
C SER A 448 -9.09 14.16 15.92
N GLN A 449 -8.34 14.45 14.86
CA GLN A 449 -8.83 15.14 13.66
C GLN A 449 -9.91 14.33 12.92
N ARG A 450 -9.72 13.01 12.78
CA ARG A 450 -10.66 12.14 12.04
C ARG A 450 -12.01 11.97 12.75
N LEU A 451 -12.03 12.11 14.08
CA LEU A 451 -13.22 11.95 14.92
C LEU A 451 -13.83 13.29 15.36
N HIS A 452 -13.14 14.42 15.14
CA HIS A 452 -13.46 15.73 15.72
C HIS A 452 -13.62 15.68 17.25
N THR A 453 -12.61 15.10 17.90
CA THR A 453 -12.59 14.88 19.36
C THR A 453 -11.21 15.20 19.93
N PHE A 454 -11.17 15.88 21.07
CA PHE A 454 -9.95 16.30 21.76
C PHE A 454 -8.99 17.15 20.92
N GLU A 455 -9.48 17.83 19.87
CA GLU A 455 -8.63 18.57 18.93
C GLU A 455 -7.84 19.69 19.64
N ASP A 456 -8.53 20.49 20.46
CA ASP A 456 -7.95 21.56 21.26
C ASP A 456 -6.92 21.00 22.25
N GLN A 457 -7.32 20.01 23.05
CA GLN A 457 -6.49 19.39 24.10
C GLN A 457 -5.24 18.68 23.53
N CYS A 458 -5.33 18.07 22.34
CA CYS A 458 -4.17 17.50 21.66
C CYS A 458 -3.18 18.59 21.21
N CYS A 459 -3.67 19.74 20.76
CA CYS A 459 -2.84 20.88 20.36
C CYS A 459 -2.18 21.57 21.55
N GLU A 460 -2.90 21.73 22.67
CA GLU A 460 -2.36 22.24 23.93
C GLU A 460 -1.32 21.29 24.52
N ALA A 461 -1.62 19.99 24.64
CA ALA A 461 -0.70 19.00 25.19
C ALA A 461 0.61 18.88 24.38
N LEU A 462 0.53 18.96 23.05
CA LEU A 462 1.72 19.00 22.20
C LEU A 462 2.52 20.32 22.38
N ALA A 463 1.84 21.46 22.54
CA ALA A 463 2.51 22.74 22.75
C ALA A 463 3.26 22.75 24.09
N ALA A 464 2.57 22.37 25.18
CA ALA A 464 3.14 22.26 26.53
C ALA A 464 4.28 21.24 26.63
N ALA A 465 4.26 20.19 25.80
CA ALA A 465 5.33 19.19 25.76
C ALA A 465 6.64 19.70 25.13
N VAL A 466 6.59 20.74 24.27
CA VAL A 466 7.79 21.31 23.60
C VAL A 466 8.12 22.75 24.01
N CYS A 467 7.21 23.45 24.68
CA CYS A 467 7.33 24.83 25.13
C CYS A 467 6.76 24.94 26.54
N SER A 468 7.56 25.43 27.49
CA SER A 468 7.08 25.74 28.83
C SER A 468 6.24 27.02 28.85
N GLU A 469 5.40 27.20 29.88
CA GLU A 469 4.45 28.32 30.00
C GLU A 469 5.11 29.71 29.96
N ASN A 470 6.36 29.80 30.42
CA ASN A 470 7.14 31.05 30.44
C ASN A 470 7.89 31.32 29.11
N GLU A 471 7.91 30.36 28.18
CA GLU A 471 8.62 30.49 26.90
C GLU A 471 7.73 31.08 25.81
N SER A 472 8.36 31.80 24.87
CA SER A 472 7.61 32.31 23.72
C SER A 472 7.28 31.18 22.76
N SER A 473 5.99 31.04 22.42
CA SER A 473 5.44 30.05 21.46
C SER A 473 6.18 30.02 20.11
N ARG A 474 6.96 31.05 19.80
CA ARG A 474 7.93 31.11 18.69
C ARG A 474 8.78 29.83 18.55
N CYS A 475 9.17 29.17 19.64
CA CYS A 475 10.02 27.97 19.62
C CYS A 475 9.31 26.67 19.17
N ILE A 476 7.97 26.61 19.21
CA ILE A 476 7.19 25.36 19.04
C ILE A 476 7.49 24.65 17.71
N VAL A 477 7.33 25.34 16.58
CA VAL A 477 7.55 24.75 15.24
C VAL A 477 9.02 24.38 15.02
N PRO A 478 10.02 25.24 15.30
CA PRO A 478 11.43 24.85 15.29
C PRO A 478 11.76 23.60 16.13
N ARG A 479 11.27 23.51 17.38
CA ARG A 479 11.51 22.36 18.25
C ARG A 479 10.87 21.07 17.72
N ILE A 480 9.69 21.14 17.09
CA ILE A 480 9.06 19.96 16.49
C ILE A 480 9.73 19.57 15.15
N LEU A 481 10.18 20.52 14.33
CA LEU A 481 10.95 20.25 13.12
C LEU A 481 12.26 19.49 13.41
N PHE A 482 12.89 19.75 14.56
CA PHE A 482 14.11 19.09 15.01
C PHE A 482 13.92 18.30 16.32
N LEU A 483 12.77 17.62 16.43
CA LEU A 483 12.31 16.92 17.65
C LEU A 483 13.42 16.14 18.38
N ASP A 484 14.10 15.24 17.68
CA ASP A 484 15.16 14.40 18.26
C ASP A 484 16.35 15.24 18.76
N GLY A 485 16.71 16.30 18.02
CA GLY A 485 17.80 17.21 18.36
C GLY A 485 17.47 18.19 19.49
N TYR A 486 16.18 18.48 19.72
CA TYR A 486 15.72 19.23 20.89
C TYR A 486 15.67 18.33 22.14
N PHE A 487 15.05 17.15 22.05
CA PHE A 487 14.89 16.26 23.21
C PHE A 487 16.18 15.54 23.63
N SER A 488 17.15 15.37 22.71
CA SER A 488 18.50 14.87 23.04
C SER A 488 19.46 15.96 23.54
N CYS A 489 19.02 17.22 23.64
CA CYS A 489 19.86 18.31 24.12
C CYS A 489 19.86 18.35 25.66
N GLU A 490 21.05 18.39 26.27
CA GLU A 490 21.21 18.50 27.72
C GLU A 490 20.69 19.85 28.25
N ASP A 491 20.99 20.94 27.54
CA ASP A 491 20.48 22.28 27.84
C ASP A 491 19.39 22.70 26.85
N LYS A 492 18.14 22.35 27.19
CA LYS A 492 16.93 22.73 26.44
C LYS A 492 16.69 24.25 26.41
N SER A 493 17.32 25.03 27.29
CA SER A 493 17.15 26.50 27.37
C SER A 493 18.04 27.24 26.37
N ASN A 494 19.26 26.76 26.14
CA ASN A 494 20.18 27.27 25.12
C ASN A 494 20.07 26.55 23.76
N TRP A 495 19.06 25.69 23.58
CA TRP A 495 18.81 25.03 22.30
C TRP A 495 18.53 26.04 21.18
N SER A 496 19.24 25.88 20.06
CA SER A 496 19.17 26.78 18.90
C SER A 496 19.10 25.99 17.59
N TRP A 497 18.78 26.69 16.49
CA TRP A 497 18.55 26.06 15.18
C TRP A 497 19.80 25.34 14.64
N PRO A 498 19.76 24.01 14.43
CA PRO A 498 20.91 23.26 13.93
C PRO A 498 21.08 23.49 12.42
N LYS A 499 22.25 23.99 12.02
CA LYS A 499 22.52 24.38 10.63
C LYS A 499 22.74 23.15 9.74
N ALA A 500 21.99 23.09 8.64
CA ALA A 500 22.06 22.03 7.62
C ALA A 500 21.78 20.59 8.11
N ASP A 501 21.21 20.42 9.31
CA ASP A 501 20.70 19.13 9.77
C ASP A 501 19.38 18.76 9.09
N LYS A 502 19.11 17.46 8.97
CA LYS A 502 17.86 16.97 8.39
C LYS A 502 16.71 17.06 9.40
N MET A 503 15.59 17.63 8.98
CA MET A 503 14.39 17.74 9.82
C MET A 503 13.78 16.37 10.13
N HIS A 504 13.28 16.23 11.36
CA HIS A 504 12.75 14.99 11.90
C HIS A 504 11.43 14.62 11.22
N VAL A 505 11.37 13.42 10.64
CA VAL A 505 10.28 13.00 9.73
C VAL A 505 8.93 12.97 10.43
N LEU A 506 8.81 12.35 11.61
CA LEU A 506 7.53 12.31 12.34
C LEU A 506 7.17 13.68 12.91
N GLY A 507 8.14 14.55 13.21
CA GLY A 507 7.89 15.94 13.60
C GLY A 507 7.28 16.76 12.45
N CYS A 508 7.81 16.59 11.24
CA CYS A 508 7.22 17.18 10.03
C CYS A 508 5.80 16.64 9.77
N LEU A 509 5.53 15.36 10.03
CA LEU A 509 4.21 14.75 9.84
C LEU A 509 3.20 15.22 10.91
N ILE A 510 3.63 15.35 12.18
CA ILE A 510 2.86 15.98 13.27
C ILE A 510 2.43 17.40 12.87
N LEU A 511 3.35 18.22 12.38
CA LEU A 511 3.05 19.59 11.94
C LEU A 511 2.13 19.62 10.72
N GLN A 512 2.25 18.67 9.78
CA GLN A 512 1.32 18.53 8.65
C GLN A 512 -0.10 18.20 9.10
N THR A 513 -0.28 17.40 10.16
CA THR A 513 -1.58 17.11 10.77
C THR A 513 -2.12 18.33 11.52
N VAL A 514 -1.31 18.96 12.39
CA VAL A 514 -1.69 20.16 13.15
C VAL A 514 -2.14 21.30 12.24
N PHE A 515 -1.44 21.58 11.13
CA PHE A 515 -1.86 22.60 10.16
C PHE A 515 -3.11 22.22 9.32
N ARG A 516 -3.84 21.16 9.66
CA ARG A 516 -5.17 20.84 9.11
C ARG A 516 -6.30 20.90 10.14
N TYR A 517 -6.00 21.30 11.39
CA TYR A 517 -6.99 21.63 12.41
C TYR A 517 -7.58 23.04 12.16
N PRO A 518 -8.76 23.38 12.72
CA PRO A 518 -9.29 24.74 12.71
C PRO A 518 -8.29 25.75 13.29
N SER A 519 -8.10 26.89 12.63
CA SER A 519 -7.05 27.86 12.97
C SER A 519 -7.19 28.44 14.36
N GLU A 520 -8.40 28.47 14.92
CA GLU A 520 -8.68 28.86 16.31
C GLU A 520 -7.83 28.06 17.31
N LEU A 521 -7.71 26.74 17.11
CA LEU A 521 -7.04 25.81 18.03
C LEU A 521 -5.49 25.81 17.88
N ILE A 522 -4.99 26.30 16.74
CA ILE A 522 -3.56 26.20 16.38
C ILE A 522 -2.82 27.55 16.35
N GLN A 523 -3.37 28.58 16.99
CA GLN A 523 -2.73 29.91 17.06
C GLN A 523 -1.26 29.87 17.53
N PRO A 524 -0.83 29.07 18.53
CA PRO A 524 0.59 28.97 18.92
C PRO A 524 1.51 28.53 17.76
N TYR A 525 1.08 27.53 16.99
CA TYR A 525 1.81 27.01 15.82
C TYR A 525 1.82 28.02 14.67
N VAL A 526 0.69 28.70 14.44
CA VAL A 526 0.56 29.77 13.44
C VAL A 526 1.45 30.97 13.78
N ILE A 527 1.54 31.35 15.06
CA ILE A 527 2.46 32.39 15.54
C ILE A 527 3.91 31.95 15.37
N SER A 528 4.24 30.71 15.73
CA SER A 528 5.58 30.16 15.60
C SER A 528 6.10 30.17 14.16
N ILE A 529 5.37 29.59 13.21
CA ILE A 529 5.81 29.49 11.80
C ILE A 529 5.93 30.87 11.12
N ILE A 530 5.06 31.84 11.45
CA ILE A 530 5.19 33.21 10.92
C ILE A 530 6.24 34.06 11.66
N SER A 531 6.81 33.57 12.77
CA SER A 531 7.91 34.22 13.50
C SER A 531 9.31 33.73 13.07
N MET A 532 9.44 32.54 12.48
CA MET A 532 10.72 32.01 11.98
C MET A 532 11.46 32.98 11.04
N GLU A 533 12.78 33.06 11.13
CA GLU A 533 13.59 33.96 10.30
C GLU A 533 13.63 33.52 8.84
N ALA A 534 14.02 34.42 7.92
CA ALA A 534 13.94 34.15 6.48
C ALA A 534 14.81 32.96 6.05
N ASP A 535 16.02 32.86 6.58
CA ASP A 535 16.96 31.78 6.28
C ASP A 535 16.45 30.43 6.82
N HIS A 536 15.90 30.40 8.04
CA HIS A 536 15.25 29.21 8.59
C HIS A 536 14.04 28.77 7.74
N VAL A 537 13.20 29.71 7.27
CA VAL A 537 12.08 29.39 6.36
C VAL A 537 12.58 28.89 5.00
N LEU A 538 13.73 29.38 4.52
CA LEU A 538 14.38 28.89 3.30
C LEU A 538 14.94 27.47 3.46
N GLU A 539 15.55 27.14 4.61
CA GLU A 539 15.97 25.76 4.92
C GLU A 539 14.78 24.80 4.99
N VAL A 540 13.69 25.18 5.66
CA VAL A 540 12.44 24.39 5.69
C VAL A 540 11.89 24.18 4.27
N ALA A 541 11.89 25.20 3.42
CA ALA A 541 11.43 25.10 2.03
C ALA A 541 12.32 24.20 1.14
N LYS A 542 13.56 23.93 1.54
CA LYS A 542 14.47 23.00 0.85
C LYS A 542 14.29 21.56 1.32
N ASP A 543 14.06 21.30 2.61
CA ASP A 543 13.88 19.95 3.14
C ASP A 543 12.62 19.25 2.57
N ALA A 544 12.69 17.91 2.46
CA ALA A 544 11.61 17.09 1.88
C ALA A 544 10.41 16.88 2.83
N GLY A 545 10.61 16.96 4.15
CA GLY A 545 9.54 17.00 5.15
C GLY A 545 9.13 18.44 5.48
N GLY A 546 10.11 19.33 5.66
CA GLY A 546 9.90 20.75 5.91
C GLY A 546 9.04 21.43 4.84
N GLY A 547 9.31 21.18 3.56
CA GLY A 547 8.51 21.74 2.45
C GLY A 547 7.03 21.39 2.56
N ARG A 548 6.70 20.18 3.04
CA ARG A 548 5.32 19.74 3.27
C ARG A 548 4.66 20.42 4.47
N VAL A 549 5.43 20.76 5.51
CA VAL A 549 4.93 21.60 6.62
C VAL A 549 4.50 22.98 6.11
N LEU A 550 5.32 23.60 5.25
CA LEU A 550 4.95 24.88 4.62
C LEU A 550 3.75 24.72 3.68
N GLU A 551 3.67 23.63 2.92
CA GLU A 551 2.51 23.34 2.06
C GLU A 551 1.20 23.20 2.85
N SER A 552 1.22 22.49 3.99
CA SER A 552 0.06 22.37 4.88
C SER A 552 -0.33 23.73 5.47
N PHE A 553 0.61 24.51 6.00
CA PHE A 553 0.32 25.85 6.51
C PHE A 553 -0.22 26.81 5.42
N LEU A 554 0.26 26.72 4.18
CA LEU A 554 -0.30 27.49 3.06
C LEU A 554 -1.67 26.94 2.60
N GLY A 555 -1.98 25.69 2.93
CA GLY A 555 -3.24 25.01 2.66
C GLY A 555 -4.32 25.14 3.73
N SER A 556 -3.98 25.49 4.97
CA SER A 556 -4.91 25.59 6.10
C SER A 556 -5.97 26.69 5.95
N ASP A 557 -6.84 26.88 6.92
CA ASP A 557 -7.76 28.02 7.02
C ASP A 557 -7.08 29.32 7.53
N ALA A 558 -5.84 29.24 8.02
CA ALA A 558 -5.13 30.37 8.64
C ALA A 558 -5.10 31.63 7.75
N SER A 559 -5.30 32.79 8.38
CA SER A 559 -5.59 34.05 7.67
C SER A 559 -4.61 34.39 6.54
N ALA A 560 -5.13 34.99 5.46
CA ALA A 560 -4.32 35.47 4.34
C ALA A 560 -3.19 36.45 4.77
N LYS A 561 -3.37 37.16 5.89
CA LYS A 561 -2.35 38.01 6.53
C LYS A 561 -1.18 37.19 7.08
N HIS A 562 -1.46 36.05 7.73
CA HIS A 562 -0.45 35.13 8.26
C HIS A 562 0.27 34.38 7.12
N LYS A 563 -0.47 33.87 6.14
CA LYS A 563 0.12 33.26 4.93
C LYS A 563 1.03 34.24 4.18
N ARG A 564 0.60 35.49 3.97
CA ARG A 564 1.44 36.54 3.36
C ARG A 564 2.70 36.88 4.17
N LYS A 565 2.64 36.87 5.52
CA LYS A 565 3.83 37.07 6.37
C LYS A 565 4.92 36.01 6.13
N LEU A 566 4.55 34.75 5.94
CA LEU A 566 5.49 33.69 5.59
C LEU A 566 6.02 33.88 4.15
N LEU A 567 5.11 34.02 3.19
CA LEU A 567 5.44 34.08 1.76
C LEU A 567 6.39 35.23 1.38
N VAL A 568 6.33 36.37 2.08
CA VAL A 568 7.23 37.51 1.84
C VAL A 568 8.69 37.18 2.16
N LYS A 569 8.97 36.23 3.05
CA LYS A 569 10.34 35.82 3.44
C LYS A 569 11.06 34.98 2.37
N LEU A 570 10.32 34.40 1.44
CA LEU A 570 10.86 33.60 0.33
C LEU A 570 11.14 34.43 -0.93
N LYS A 571 10.88 35.74 -0.92
CA LYS A 571 11.23 36.64 -2.03
C LYS A 571 12.74 36.66 -2.29
N GLY A 572 13.13 36.64 -3.56
CA GLY A 572 14.52 36.49 -4.00
C GLY A 572 15.01 35.04 -4.05
N GLN A 573 14.32 34.12 -3.38
CA GLN A 573 14.73 32.73 -3.21
C GLN A 573 13.93 31.73 -4.05
N PHE A 574 12.87 32.16 -4.75
CA PHE A 574 12.08 31.28 -5.60
C PHE A 574 12.91 30.73 -6.77
N ARG A 575 13.95 31.46 -7.19
CA ARG A 575 14.97 31.00 -8.14
C ARG A 575 15.62 29.68 -7.69
N GLU A 576 16.26 29.69 -6.52
CA GLU A 576 16.98 28.52 -5.98
C GLU A 576 16.01 27.38 -5.66
N LEU A 577 14.88 27.69 -5.00
CA LEU A 577 13.87 26.70 -4.65
C LEU A 577 13.32 25.95 -5.87
N SER A 578 13.09 26.62 -7.00
CA SER A 578 12.59 25.97 -8.21
C SER A 578 13.52 24.90 -8.79
N MET A 579 14.84 25.05 -8.57
CA MET A 579 15.86 24.11 -9.00
C MET A 579 15.92 22.88 -8.09
N HIS A 580 15.47 22.98 -6.84
CA HIS A 580 15.41 21.87 -5.89
C HIS A 580 14.15 21.00 -6.10
N PRO A 581 14.24 19.64 -6.06
CA PRO A 581 13.08 18.78 -6.28
C PRO A 581 11.93 18.96 -5.28
N SER A 582 12.22 19.13 -3.98
CA SER A 582 11.20 19.48 -2.98
C SER A 582 10.74 20.93 -3.17
N GLY A 583 11.69 21.81 -3.48
CA GLY A 583 11.48 23.26 -3.57
C GLY A 583 10.49 23.66 -4.67
N SER A 584 10.39 22.91 -5.77
CA SER A 584 9.42 23.22 -6.83
C SER A 584 7.96 23.11 -6.39
N PHE A 585 7.63 22.17 -5.48
CA PHE A 585 6.26 21.98 -5.01
C PHE A 585 5.84 23.13 -4.08
N ILE A 586 6.73 23.57 -3.19
CA ILE A 586 6.48 24.75 -2.36
C ILE A 586 6.49 26.05 -3.18
N VAL A 587 7.33 26.22 -4.21
CA VAL A 587 7.24 27.37 -5.15
C VAL A 587 5.86 27.43 -5.82
N GLU A 588 5.33 26.29 -6.27
CA GLU A 588 3.99 26.18 -6.83
C GLU A 588 2.90 26.50 -5.79
N LYS A 589 2.98 25.94 -4.58
CA LYS A 589 2.02 26.23 -3.51
C LYS A 589 2.06 27.71 -3.13
N CYS A 590 3.24 28.31 -3.00
CA CYS A 590 3.43 29.74 -2.82
C CYS A 590 2.73 30.54 -3.93
N PHE A 591 2.90 30.17 -5.20
CA PHE A 591 2.24 30.84 -6.32
C PHE A 591 0.71 30.73 -6.27
N THR A 592 0.16 29.56 -5.96
CA THR A 592 -1.30 29.37 -5.86
C THR A 592 -1.93 30.17 -4.71
N THR A 593 -1.29 30.22 -3.54
CA THR A 593 -1.74 30.97 -2.37
C THR A 593 -1.46 32.50 -2.48
N SER A 594 -0.71 32.94 -3.49
CA SER A 594 -0.30 34.35 -3.64
C SER A 594 -1.39 35.27 -4.23
N ASN A 595 -1.29 36.56 -3.89
CA ASN A 595 -1.96 37.62 -4.65
C ASN A 595 -1.20 37.92 -5.96
N VAL A 596 -1.83 38.62 -6.89
CA VAL A 596 -1.28 38.92 -8.24
C VAL A 596 0.13 39.52 -8.18
N SER A 597 0.38 40.53 -7.35
CA SER A 597 1.71 41.16 -7.20
C SER A 597 2.82 40.19 -6.75
N LEU A 598 2.52 39.24 -5.85
CA LEU A 598 3.49 38.22 -5.46
C LEU A 598 3.64 37.12 -6.53
N LYS A 599 2.56 36.77 -7.24
CA LYS A 599 2.65 35.90 -8.43
C LYS A 599 3.59 36.49 -9.49
N GLU A 600 3.50 37.80 -9.77
CA GLU A 600 4.41 38.51 -10.68
C GLU A 600 5.86 38.50 -10.19
N THR A 601 6.08 38.63 -8.87
CA THR A 601 7.42 38.51 -8.27
C THR A 601 8.00 37.11 -8.54
N ILE A 602 7.24 36.05 -8.22
CA ILE A 602 7.63 34.65 -8.46
C ILE A 602 7.90 34.41 -9.96
N ALA A 603 7.00 34.86 -10.84
CA ALA A 603 7.14 34.67 -12.29
C ALA A 603 8.39 35.37 -12.85
N SER A 604 8.71 36.58 -12.36
CA SER A 604 9.92 37.32 -12.72
C SER A 604 11.20 36.63 -12.24
N GLU A 605 11.17 36.01 -11.06
CA GLU A 605 12.27 35.19 -10.55
C GLU A 605 12.49 33.93 -11.40
N LEU A 606 11.43 33.16 -11.67
CA LEU A 606 11.51 31.93 -12.48
C LEU A 606 11.92 32.20 -13.93
N LEU A 607 11.50 33.33 -14.51
CA LEU A 607 11.90 33.73 -15.86
C LEU A 607 13.42 33.90 -15.98
N ALA A 608 14.08 34.48 -14.96
CA ALA A 608 15.53 34.67 -14.93
C ALA A 608 16.33 33.34 -14.91
N VAL A 609 15.74 32.24 -14.45
CA VAL A 609 16.36 30.90 -14.44
C VAL A 609 15.76 29.92 -15.46
N ARG A 610 14.82 30.38 -16.32
CA ARG A 610 14.03 29.55 -17.27
C ARG A 610 14.85 28.51 -18.04
N VAL A 611 16.02 28.89 -18.55
CA VAL A 611 16.90 28.04 -19.39
C VAL A 611 17.67 26.98 -18.59
N GLN A 612 17.83 27.18 -17.27
CA GLN A 612 18.39 26.17 -16.36
C GLN A 612 17.27 25.28 -15.83
N LEU A 613 16.15 25.89 -15.42
CA LEU A 613 14.97 25.21 -14.90
C LEU A 613 14.36 24.24 -15.92
N SER A 614 14.31 24.61 -17.22
CA SER A 614 13.83 23.70 -18.29
C SER A 614 14.67 22.44 -18.49
N LYS A 615 15.87 22.34 -17.88
CA LYS A 615 16.76 21.17 -17.91
C LYS A 615 16.61 20.27 -16.67
N THR A 616 15.86 20.68 -15.65
CA THR A 616 15.58 19.84 -14.48
C THR A 616 14.39 18.91 -14.74
N LYS A 617 14.20 17.89 -13.90
CA LYS A 617 13.06 16.95 -14.05
C LYS A 617 11.72 17.63 -13.81
N GLN A 618 11.67 18.58 -12.87
CA GLN A 618 10.47 19.23 -12.39
C GLN A 618 10.14 20.55 -13.14
N GLY A 619 11.16 21.23 -13.66
CA GLY A 619 11.00 22.57 -14.25
C GLY A 619 10.06 22.66 -15.45
N PRO A 620 10.07 21.71 -16.42
CA PRO A 620 9.11 21.70 -17.52
C PRO A 620 7.63 21.62 -17.10
N HIS A 621 7.33 21.04 -15.93
CA HIS A 621 5.99 21.08 -15.34
C HIS A 621 5.70 22.46 -14.72
N LEU A 622 6.62 22.94 -13.87
CA LEU A 622 6.47 24.21 -13.15
C LEU A 622 6.33 25.42 -14.09
N LEU A 623 7.20 25.52 -15.10
CA LEU A 623 7.18 26.57 -16.13
C LEU A 623 5.83 26.61 -16.88
N ARG A 624 5.30 25.43 -17.22
CA ARG A 624 4.01 25.28 -17.92
C ARG A 624 2.82 25.65 -17.03
N LYS A 625 2.83 25.23 -15.77
CA LYS A 625 1.70 25.39 -14.84
C LYS A 625 1.55 26.82 -14.30
N LEU A 626 2.67 27.55 -14.19
CA LEU A 626 2.69 28.98 -13.86
C LEU A 626 2.55 29.90 -15.10
N ASP A 627 2.56 29.35 -16.32
CA ASP A 627 2.52 30.09 -17.59
C ASP A 627 3.64 31.15 -17.71
N ILE A 628 4.88 30.75 -17.40
CA ILE A 628 6.06 31.65 -17.38
C ILE A 628 6.37 32.19 -18.78
N ASP A 629 6.10 31.40 -19.82
CA ASP A 629 6.26 31.80 -21.22
C ASP A 629 5.17 32.80 -21.65
N GLY A 630 3.94 32.66 -21.14
CA GLY A 630 2.88 33.67 -21.28
C GLY A 630 3.20 34.97 -20.54
N PHE A 631 3.78 34.88 -19.33
CA PHE A 631 4.25 36.05 -18.57
C PHE A 631 5.35 36.81 -19.32
N ALA A 632 6.34 36.09 -19.87
CA ALA A 632 7.46 36.68 -20.61
C ALA A 632 7.05 37.35 -21.93
N THR A 633 6.01 36.84 -22.60
CA THR A 633 5.57 37.35 -23.92
C THR A 633 4.45 38.38 -23.82
N ARG A 634 3.52 38.24 -22.87
CA ARG A 634 2.29 39.04 -22.76
C ARG A 634 1.90 39.24 -21.28
N PRO A 635 2.69 40.01 -20.50
CA PRO A 635 2.53 40.13 -19.05
C PRO A 635 1.12 40.61 -18.64
N ASP A 636 0.49 41.51 -19.39
CA ASP A 636 -0.84 42.02 -19.06
C ASP A 636 -1.95 40.98 -19.28
N GLN A 637 -1.87 40.20 -20.37
CA GLN A 637 -2.81 39.08 -20.59
C GLN A 637 -2.62 37.98 -19.54
N TRP A 638 -1.38 37.72 -19.13
CA TRP A 638 -1.09 36.82 -18.02
C TRP A 638 -1.63 37.35 -16.69
N ARG A 639 -1.47 38.65 -16.39
CA ARG A 639 -2.00 39.31 -15.18
C ARG A 639 -3.51 39.19 -15.11
N LEU A 640 -4.20 39.49 -16.21
CA LEU A 640 -5.66 39.32 -16.33
C LEU A 640 -6.08 37.87 -16.07
N ARG A 641 -5.43 36.88 -16.71
CA ARG A 641 -5.70 35.45 -16.47
C ARG A 641 -5.49 35.04 -15.01
N GLN A 642 -4.44 35.55 -14.34
CA GLN A 642 -4.16 35.24 -12.94
C GLN A 642 -5.13 35.92 -11.96
N ALA A 643 -5.65 37.10 -12.32
CA ALA A 643 -6.70 37.81 -11.60
C ALA A 643 -8.05 37.07 -11.75
N SER A 644 -8.48 36.77 -12.98
CA SER A 644 -9.74 36.03 -13.23
C SER A 644 -9.76 34.67 -12.53
N LYS A 645 -8.64 33.93 -12.52
CA LYS A 645 -8.51 32.68 -11.73
C LYS A 645 -8.69 32.90 -10.23
N GLN A 646 -8.24 34.04 -9.68
CA GLN A 646 -8.39 34.36 -8.26
C GLN A 646 -9.80 34.87 -7.92
N THR A 647 -10.47 35.55 -8.84
CA THR A 647 -11.88 35.96 -8.70
C THR A 647 -12.81 34.75 -8.75
N ALA A 648 -12.72 33.92 -9.79
CA ALA A 648 -13.54 32.72 -9.94
C ALA A 648 -13.38 31.72 -8.78
N TYR A 649 -12.16 31.60 -8.21
CA TYR A 649 -11.93 30.79 -7.01
C TYR A 649 -12.66 31.36 -5.77
N LYS A 650 -12.68 32.68 -5.60
CA LYS A 650 -13.41 33.33 -4.49
C LYS A 650 -14.91 33.21 -4.65
N GLU A 651 -15.42 33.39 -5.86
CA GLU A 651 -16.84 33.25 -6.19
C GLU A 651 -17.30 31.81 -5.93
N PHE A 652 -16.56 30.82 -6.42
CA PHE A 652 -16.81 29.41 -6.11
C PHE A 652 -16.76 29.11 -4.61
N TYR A 653 -15.80 29.65 -3.86
CA TYR A 653 -15.73 29.44 -2.40
C TYR A 653 -16.85 30.17 -1.65
N ALA A 654 -17.33 31.31 -2.12
CA ALA A 654 -18.47 32.00 -1.52
C ALA A 654 -19.78 31.25 -1.73
N GLU A 655 -19.97 30.67 -2.92
CA GLU A 655 -21.19 29.93 -3.30
C GLU A 655 -21.23 28.50 -2.71
N PHE A 656 -20.10 27.79 -2.69
CA PHE A 656 -20.03 26.36 -2.34
C PHE A 656 -19.17 26.04 -1.10
N GLY A 657 -18.54 27.03 -0.47
CA GLY A 657 -17.67 26.84 0.72
C GLY A 657 -18.38 27.01 2.07
N SER A 658 -19.71 27.07 2.09
CA SER A 658 -20.52 27.44 3.28
C SER A 658 -21.28 26.26 3.91
N ASP A 659 -20.58 25.17 4.23
CA ASP A 659 -21.15 24.09 5.06
C ASP A 659 -20.70 24.18 6.53
N LYS A 660 -21.44 24.98 7.32
CA LYS A 660 -21.36 24.95 8.79
C LYS A 660 -22.15 23.76 9.39
N THR A 661 -22.00 22.56 8.83
CA THR A 661 -22.46 21.29 9.44
C THR A 661 -21.77 20.06 8.84
N GLY A 662 -20.88 19.43 9.61
CA GLY A 662 -20.88 17.97 9.73
C GLY A 662 -20.33 17.08 8.61
N SER A 663 -19.43 17.51 7.70
CA SER A 663 -18.43 16.59 7.12
C SER A 663 -17.27 17.32 6.40
N PRO A 664 -16.02 16.82 6.44
CA PRO A 664 -14.88 17.43 5.76
C PRO A 664 -14.75 16.97 4.30
N VAL A 665 -15.42 17.66 3.37
CA VAL A 665 -15.21 17.45 1.92
C VAL A 665 -13.88 18.09 1.49
N ASN A 666 -12.88 17.26 1.16
CA ASN A 666 -11.53 17.73 0.79
C ASN A 666 -11.51 18.52 -0.54
N SER A 667 -10.82 19.65 -0.56
CA SER A 667 -10.79 20.61 -1.66
C SER A 667 -9.71 20.32 -2.72
N SER A 668 -9.99 19.38 -3.65
CA SER A 668 -9.05 19.01 -4.73
C SER A 668 -9.67 18.83 -6.14
N PHE A 669 -10.81 19.47 -6.44
CA PHE A 669 -11.39 19.41 -7.79
C PHE A 669 -10.69 20.35 -8.79
N LEU A 670 -9.69 19.85 -9.53
CA LEU A 670 -9.33 20.27 -10.90
C LEU A 670 -8.15 19.43 -11.47
N ALA A 671 -8.38 18.14 -11.75
CA ALA A 671 -7.32 17.26 -12.30
C ALA A 671 -7.76 16.21 -13.35
N GLN A 672 -9.03 16.17 -13.79
CA GLN A 672 -9.50 15.29 -14.88
C GLN A 672 -10.72 15.90 -15.58
N SER A 673 -10.53 16.43 -16.81
CA SER A 673 -11.61 16.87 -17.72
C SER A 673 -11.17 16.90 -19.21
N ILE A 674 -10.39 15.92 -19.66
CA ILE A 674 -10.20 15.64 -21.10
C ILE A 674 -10.25 14.13 -21.31
N LEU A 675 -11.46 13.60 -21.53
CA LEU A 675 -11.79 12.51 -22.48
C LEU A 675 -13.30 12.17 -22.38
N HIS A 676 -13.94 12.06 -23.55
CA HIS A 676 -15.35 11.69 -23.81
C HIS A 676 -16.49 12.56 -23.22
N PRO A 677 -17.57 12.80 -24.01
CA PRO A 677 -18.71 13.62 -23.59
C PRO A 677 -19.85 12.80 -22.95
N VAL A 678 -20.41 13.30 -21.85
CA VAL A 678 -21.66 12.79 -21.25
C VAL A 678 -22.71 13.91 -21.26
N GLN A 679 -23.90 13.65 -21.82
CA GLN A 679 -24.95 14.67 -21.96
C GLN A 679 -25.73 14.88 -20.64
N PRO A 680 -25.84 16.12 -20.13
CA PRO A 680 -26.71 16.43 -18.99
C PRO A 680 -28.21 16.38 -19.37
N LYS A 681 -29.01 15.62 -18.61
CA LYS A 681 -30.47 15.53 -18.75
C LYS A 681 -31.18 16.80 -18.23
N GLY A 682 -31.06 17.92 -18.94
CA GLY A 682 -31.73 19.19 -18.59
C GLY A 682 -32.19 20.04 -19.77
N LEU A 683 -31.39 20.10 -20.85
CA LEU A 683 -31.61 21.01 -21.99
C LEU A 683 -32.96 20.84 -22.73
N LYS A 684 -33.63 19.69 -22.59
CA LYS A 684 -34.97 19.46 -23.18
C LYS A 684 -36.12 20.14 -22.43
N LYS A 685 -35.92 20.64 -21.21
CA LYS A 685 -36.96 21.41 -20.48
C LYS A 685 -36.89 22.90 -20.81
N MET A 686 -35.74 23.52 -20.60
CA MET A 686 -35.52 24.94 -20.95
C MET A 686 -35.83 25.26 -22.42
N ARG A 687 -35.49 24.37 -23.37
CA ARG A 687 -35.84 24.60 -24.78
C ARG A 687 -37.36 24.64 -25.01
N LYS A 688 -38.15 23.80 -24.33
CA LYS A 688 -39.63 23.86 -24.41
C LYS A 688 -40.20 25.13 -23.79
N GLU A 689 -39.61 25.62 -22.71
CA GLU A 689 -40.05 26.85 -22.03
C GLU A 689 -39.73 28.11 -22.88
N ILE A 690 -38.63 28.09 -23.64
CA ILE A 690 -38.30 29.10 -24.66
C ILE A 690 -39.23 28.98 -25.88
N ASP A 691 -39.42 27.78 -26.43
CA ASP A 691 -40.29 27.55 -27.59
C ASP A 691 -41.77 27.93 -27.29
N GLN A 692 -42.23 27.80 -26.04
CA GLN A 692 -43.58 28.23 -25.63
C GLN A 692 -43.71 29.74 -25.41
N SER A 693 -42.65 30.45 -25.05
CA SER A 693 -42.66 31.91 -24.85
C SER A 693 -42.49 32.72 -26.14
N LEU A 694 -42.07 32.07 -27.23
CA LEU A 694 -42.00 32.67 -28.57
C LEU A 694 -43.30 32.57 -29.39
N VAL A 695 -44.30 31.80 -28.93
CA VAL A 695 -45.57 31.56 -29.65
C VAL A 695 -46.68 32.55 -29.24
N SER A 696 -46.53 33.27 -28.13
CA SER A 696 -47.55 34.19 -27.59
C SER A 696 -47.49 35.63 -28.11
N VAL A 697 -46.52 35.99 -28.97
CA VAL A 697 -46.31 37.38 -29.43
C VAL A 697 -46.17 37.44 -30.96
N SER A 698 -47.28 37.25 -31.71
CA SER A 698 -47.37 37.51 -33.17
C SER A 698 -48.81 37.56 -33.73
N THR A 699 -49.70 38.41 -33.20
CA THR A 699 -51.03 38.64 -33.82
C THR A 699 -51.55 40.09 -33.67
N SER A 700 -51.16 41.00 -34.59
CA SER A 700 -51.96 42.21 -34.92
C SER A 700 -51.41 43.00 -36.13
N SER A 701 -52.15 43.03 -37.25
CA SER A 701 -52.05 44.00 -38.39
C SER A 701 -50.73 44.04 -39.21
N LEU A 702 -50.65 44.15 -40.55
CA LEU A 702 -51.56 44.15 -41.72
C LEU A 702 -50.89 43.27 -42.84
N GLY A 703 -51.46 42.95 -44.02
CA GLY A 703 -52.79 43.18 -44.61
C GLY A 703 -52.71 43.69 -46.07
N PHE A 704 -53.16 42.87 -47.05
CA PHE A 704 -53.10 43.08 -48.53
C PHE A 704 -51.67 43.10 -49.13
N SER A 705 -51.36 42.73 -50.39
CA SER A 705 -51.90 41.85 -51.45
C SER A 705 -50.92 41.97 -52.65
N ALA A 706 -50.70 41.05 -53.62
CA ALA A 706 -51.00 39.63 -53.87
C ALA A 706 -49.85 39.09 -54.79
N VAL A 707 -49.73 37.80 -55.16
CA VAL A 707 -50.37 37.14 -56.34
C VAL A 707 -49.89 35.66 -56.43
N LYS A 708 -50.66 34.83 -57.14
CA LYS A 708 -50.49 33.42 -57.61
C LYS A 708 -49.07 33.08 -58.16
N GLN A 709 -48.62 31.81 -58.37
CA GLN A 709 -49.21 30.47 -58.60
C GLN A 709 -48.25 29.37 -57.99
N HIS A 710 -48.62 28.10 -57.70
CA HIS A 710 -48.71 26.91 -58.60
C HIS A 710 -47.49 26.71 -59.57
N GLU A 711 -46.91 25.51 -59.83
CA GLU A 711 -47.23 24.14 -59.37
C GLU A 711 -46.13 23.07 -59.70
N GLN A 712 -46.20 21.91 -59.00
CA GLN A 712 -45.90 20.50 -59.41
C GLN A 712 -44.61 20.01 -60.13
N LYS A 713 -44.14 18.83 -59.65
CA LYS A 713 -43.54 17.62 -60.33
C LYS A 713 -42.24 17.79 -61.16
N ALA A 714 -41.16 16.99 -61.07
CA ALA A 714 -40.87 15.58 -60.71
C ALA A 714 -40.88 14.54 -61.87
N LYS A 715 -39.70 13.96 -62.18
CA LYS A 715 -39.40 12.61 -62.76
C LYS A 715 -37.86 12.41 -62.86
N GLN A 716 -37.29 11.33 -62.28
CA GLN A 716 -36.87 10.05 -62.91
C GLN A 716 -35.79 10.15 -64.02
N GLY A 717 -34.71 9.34 -63.95
CA GLY A 717 -34.05 8.88 -65.19
C GLY A 717 -32.56 8.46 -65.28
N ASN A 718 -32.15 7.36 -64.61
CA ASN A 718 -31.37 6.25 -65.24
C ASN A 718 -29.86 6.34 -65.68
N LYS A 719 -29.20 5.17 -65.54
CA LYS A 719 -28.03 4.58 -66.28
C LYS A 719 -26.57 5.14 -66.23
N LYS A 720 -25.69 4.17 -65.93
CA LYS A 720 -24.23 4.01 -66.12
C LYS A 720 -23.63 4.52 -67.46
N ILE A 721 -22.34 4.89 -67.44
CA ILE A 721 -21.20 4.26 -68.20
C ILE A 721 -19.85 4.91 -67.78
N SER A 722 -18.69 4.36 -68.19
CA SER A 722 -17.35 4.64 -67.63
C SER A 722 -16.20 4.73 -68.66
N GLN A 723 -15.28 5.70 -68.49
CA GLN A 723 -13.89 5.86 -69.00
C GLN A 723 -13.15 6.89 -68.11
N HIS A 724 -11.83 6.94 -67.79
CA HIS A 724 -10.57 6.24 -68.15
C HIS A 724 -9.58 7.03 -69.05
N ASP A 725 -8.28 7.04 -68.68
CA ASP A 725 -7.07 7.63 -69.33
C ASP A 725 -6.98 9.19 -69.47
N LEU A 726 -5.82 9.89 -69.53
CA LEU A 726 -4.37 9.52 -69.42
C LEU A 726 -3.46 10.69 -68.87
N VAL A 727 -2.37 10.31 -68.18
CA VAL A 727 -1.00 10.92 -67.97
C VAL A 727 -0.63 12.40 -68.27
N ASP A 728 0.09 13.03 -67.31
CA ASP A 728 1.36 13.81 -67.40
C ASP A 728 1.89 14.07 -65.94
N ALA A 729 3.11 14.48 -65.53
CA ALA A 729 4.50 14.59 -66.00
C ALA A 729 5.16 15.87 -65.39
N LEU A 730 6.42 15.97 -64.94
CA LEU A 730 7.46 15.00 -64.50
C LEU A 730 8.63 15.78 -63.81
N ARG A 731 9.12 15.45 -62.58
CA ARG A 731 10.45 15.92 -62.10
C ARG A 731 11.14 15.12 -60.95
N ASP A 732 12.46 15.23 -60.92
CA ASP A 732 13.56 14.61 -60.12
C ASP A 732 13.39 14.43 -58.58
N GLY A 733 14.10 13.51 -57.91
CA GLY A 733 14.97 12.43 -58.42
C GLY A 733 16.01 11.84 -57.41
N ASN A 734 16.42 10.57 -57.65
CA ASN A 734 17.53 9.79 -57.01
C ASN A 734 17.42 9.40 -55.51
N LYS A 735 18.03 8.32 -54.96
CA LYS A 735 18.51 6.97 -55.38
C LYS A 735 18.85 6.24 -54.05
N TYR A 736 18.57 4.96 -53.79
CA TYR A 736 19.27 3.75 -54.28
C TYR A 736 18.47 2.49 -53.82
N LYS A 737 18.21 1.50 -54.70
CA LYS A 737 18.78 0.12 -54.73
C LYS A 737 18.62 -0.73 -53.43
N THR A 738 18.22 -2.02 -53.45
CA THR A 738 18.09 -2.99 -54.57
C THR A 738 17.25 -4.25 -54.23
N LYS A 739 16.48 -4.77 -55.22
CA LYS A 739 16.28 -6.21 -55.64
C LYS A 739 15.92 -7.29 -54.58
N LYS A 740 15.17 -8.38 -54.87
CA LYS A 740 14.61 -9.02 -56.11
C LYS A 740 13.33 -9.81 -55.68
N ARG A 741 12.27 -9.95 -56.50
CA ARG A 741 11.90 -11.14 -57.34
C ARG A 741 11.95 -12.52 -56.62
N LYS A 742 11.03 -13.46 -56.84
CA LYS A 742 10.12 -13.72 -58.01
C LYS A 742 8.93 -14.63 -57.58
N SER A 743 7.67 -14.35 -57.96
CA SER A 743 6.80 -15.11 -58.93
C SER A 743 6.15 -16.43 -58.44
N VAL A 744 4.80 -16.59 -58.49
CA VAL A 744 4.00 -17.32 -59.55
C VAL A 744 3.92 -18.84 -59.29
N GLU A 745 2.90 -19.66 -59.61
CA GLU A 745 1.51 -19.56 -60.17
C GLU A 745 0.49 -19.96 -59.04
N ALA A 746 -0.83 -19.67 -59.01
CA ALA A 746 -1.98 -19.89 -59.91
C ALA A 746 -2.55 -21.35 -59.93
N GLU A 747 -3.81 -21.49 -60.41
CA GLU A 747 -4.67 -22.71 -60.48
C GLU A 747 -5.44 -23.04 -59.16
N ASN A 748 -6.78 -22.93 -59.06
CA ASN A 748 -7.90 -23.71 -59.65
C ASN A 748 -8.32 -24.93 -58.79
N ALA A 749 -9.60 -25.29 -58.60
CA ALA A 749 -10.91 -24.67 -58.90
C ALA A 749 -12.06 -25.45 -58.18
N VAL A 750 -13.32 -24.94 -58.24
CA VAL A 750 -14.61 -25.71 -58.30
C VAL A 750 -14.89 -26.78 -57.19
N HIS A 751 -16.00 -26.84 -56.43
CA HIS A 751 -17.32 -26.16 -56.42
C HIS A 751 -17.83 -26.09 -54.94
N SER A 752 -19.12 -26.07 -54.49
CA SER A 752 -20.45 -26.25 -55.09
C SER A 752 -21.56 -25.48 -54.32
N CYS A 753 -22.72 -25.30 -54.97
CA CYS A 753 -24.05 -25.00 -54.40
C CYS A 753 -24.74 -26.31 -53.88
N ASN A 754 -25.90 -26.33 -53.18
CA ASN A 754 -26.92 -25.29 -52.93
C ASN A 754 -27.88 -25.58 -51.72
N SER A 755 -28.83 -24.65 -51.48
CA SER A 755 -30.13 -24.69 -50.75
C SER A 755 -30.94 -26.03 -50.78
N THR A 756 -31.95 -26.36 -49.94
CA THR A 756 -33.12 -25.65 -49.31
C THR A 756 -33.61 -26.45 -48.07
N ALA A 757 -34.16 -25.94 -46.96
CA ALA A 757 -35.39 -25.14 -46.70
C ALA A 757 -36.76 -25.86 -46.80
N ASN A 758 -37.33 -26.30 -45.67
CA ASN A 758 -38.77 -26.38 -45.26
C ASN A 758 -38.83 -26.96 -43.81
N VAL A 759 -39.61 -26.48 -42.83
CA VAL A 759 -41.07 -26.21 -42.68
C VAL A 759 -41.89 -27.47 -42.34
N GLY A 760 -42.47 -27.48 -41.13
CA GLY A 760 -43.36 -28.49 -40.53
C GLY A 760 -43.83 -28.02 -39.13
N ASP A 761 -45.03 -28.39 -38.68
CA ASP A 761 -45.81 -27.64 -37.67
C ASP A 761 -46.80 -28.56 -36.87
N VAL A 762 -47.57 -28.00 -35.91
CA VAL A 762 -48.92 -28.41 -35.43
C VAL A 762 -49.06 -29.19 -34.07
N GLN A 763 -49.88 -28.62 -33.14
CA GLN A 763 -50.69 -29.23 -32.02
C GLN A 763 -50.01 -29.78 -30.72
N ARG A 764 -50.64 -29.83 -29.51
CA ARG A 764 -51.78 -29.09 -28.87
C ARG A 764 -51.82 -29.24 -27.31
N LEU A 765 -52.63 -28.39 -26.67
CA LEU A 765 -53.08 -28.26 -25.24
C LEU A 765 -53.69 -29.54 -24.58
N PRO A 766 -54.00 -29.64 -23.23
CA PRO A 766 -54.60 -28.57 -22.37
C PRO A 766 -54.44 -28.60 -20.79
N GLN A 767 -55.17 -27.67 -20.12
CA GLN A 767 -55.65 -27.65 -18.69
C GLN A 767 -54.65 -27.39 -17.52
N SER A 768 -55.04 -26.87 -16.34
CA SER A 768 -56.12 -25.91 -15.94
C SER A 768 -55.96 -25.41 -14.46
N LEU A 769 -56.85 -24.49 -14.01
CA LEU A 769 -57.08 -24.00 -12.62
C LEU A 769 -56.06 -22.96 -12.03
N ASN A 770 -56.42 -22.09 -11.06
CA ASN A 770 -57.35 -20.95 -11.02
C ASN A 770 -57.67 -20.53 -9.56
N ARG A 771 -57.15 -19.37 -9.07
CA ARG A 771 -57.70 -18.41 -8.06
C ARG A 771 -56.56 -17.45 -7.61
N LYS A 772 -56.72 -16.12 -7.63
CA LYS A 772 -57.50 -15.22 -6.72
C LYS A 772 -57.01 -15.25 -5.27
N ASP A 773 -56.95 -14.18 -4.49
CA ASP A 773 -57.07 -12.71 -4.67
C ASP A 773 -56.69 -12.11 -3.29
N ASN A 774 -56.12 -10.90 -3.18
CA ASN A 774 -56.50 -9.94 -2.10
C ASN A 774 -55.83 -8.55 -2.17
N LYS A 775 -56.47 -7.56 -1.53
CA LYS A 775 -56.02 -6.18 -1.38
C LYS A 775 -56.14 -5.69 0.07
N ARG A 776 -55.24 -4.77 0.45
CA ARG A 776 -55.38 -3.62 1.39
C ARG A 776 -56.45 -3.66 2.50
N HIS A 777 -55.99 -3.55 3.75
CA HIS A 777 -56.28 -2.54 4.80
C HIS A 777 -55.84 -3.18 6.15
N GLN A 778 -55.07 -2.57 7.06
CA GLN A 778 -55.09 -1.22 7.68
C GLN A 778 -56.22 -1.03 8.71
N GLN A 779 -55.92 -1.27 9.99
CA GLN A 779 -56.23 -0.32 11.08
C GLN A 779 -55.47 -0.61 12.39
N ASP A 780 -55.08 0.48 13.05
CA ASP A 780 -54.98 0.80 14.48
C ASP A 780 -54.78 -0.29 15.56
N SER A 781 -53.81 -0.01 16.44
CA SER A 781 -54.00 -0.08 17.89
C SER A 781 -53.05 0.89 18.62
N GLN A 782 -53.57 1.56 19.66
CA GLN A 782 -52.85 2.58 20.42
C GLN A 782 -52.18 2.00 21.67
N SER A 783 -51.05 2.56 22.09
CA SER A 783 -50.63 2.55 23.50
C SER A 783 -50.00 3.88 23.89
N LYS A 784 -50.13 4.24 25.18
CA LYS A 784 -49.82 5.56 25.73
C LYS A 784 -48.51 5.51 26.53
N ILE A 785 -47.76 6.61 26.58
CA ILE A 785 -46.94 6.99 27.72
C ILE A 785 -46.91 8.53 27.82
N SER A 786 -46.93 9.05 29.05
CA SER A 786 -47.11 10.47 29.33
C SER A 786 -45.86 11.14 29.89
N VAL A 787 -45.67 12.39 29.45
CA VAL A 787 -45.01 13.52 30.12
C VAL A 787 -44.55 13.29 31.58
N LYS A 788 -43.26 13.57 31.86
CA LYS A 788 -42.88 14.34 33.06
C LYS A 788 -41.54 15.07 32.92
N LYS A 789 -41.45 16.25 33.53
CA LYS A 789 -40.24 17.07 33.69
C LYS A 789 -39.73 16.98 35.14
N SER A 790 -38.43 16.88 35.32
CA SER A 790 -37.63 17.54 36.39
C SER A 790 -36.17 17.49 35.92
N LYS A 791 -35.30 18.51 36.03
CA LYS A 791 -34.99 19.39 37.16
C LYS A 791 -34.60 18.63 38.43
N ARG A 792 -33.34 18.25 38.53
CA ARG A 792 -32.42 18.96 39.43
C ARG A 792 -31.08 19.16 38.75
#